data_AF-A0A4R7AXJ0-F1
#
_entry.id   AF-A0A4R7AXJ0-F1
#
_cell.length_a   1.000
_cell.length_b   1.000
_cell.length_c   1.000
_cell.angle_alpha   90.00
_cell.angle_beta   90.00
_cell.angle_gamma   90.00
#
_symmetry.space_group_name_H-M   'P 1'
#
loop_
_entity.id
_entity.type
_entity.pdbx_description
1 polymer ?
#
loop_
_entity_poly.entity_id
_entity_poly.type
_entity_poly.pdbx_seq_one_letter_code
_entity_poly.pdbx_strand_id
1 'polypeptide(L)'
;MSLLPHQVELLSPAKTVEIGREAILHGADAVYIGGPSFGARHNACNSVADIASLTRFAHLYHARVFVTLNTILHDAELDAARRLIWQLYDAGVDALIVQDMGILELDLPPIELHASTQCDIRDADKARFLADVGFSQLVLARELSIEQVRAIAARLDGAATIEYFVHGALCVAFSGQCYISHAETGRSANRGDCSQACRLPYTLTDQKGGVVAFDKHLLSMKDNNQSENLAALLDAGVRSLKIEGRYKDISYVKNITAHYRQLLDEIFERRPDLAPAASGSSEIFFTPDPDKTFHRGSTDYFATSRQSDIGAFDSPKFVGVALGTVHKVGPDWLEIASLETMSNGDGINYLHKREVIGMQLNTAKPAGLSDEGVPLWRCQPNDPTLLAGLKPGVEICRNRDHAWELALLKPSAERRIGVWLSLAECEGGLALTLTDTDGCSATARLLTALTPAKDAERARQGLVDGLGKLGNTCFVAHEVRLDLSQPWFVPASAINGLRREAIEQLEAVRLAAWQRPARKPAIEPTPRYPADSLNYLANVYNELAWRFYRRHGVEVIEPAYEAHQEDGEVSLMITKHCLRFSFNLCPKQAKGIKGVMGQVRADPLILKSGSETYTLKFDCRPCEMHVMGKMKKHILKSAPPTEIPALAPITFFKQRP
;
A
#
# COMPACT_ATOMS: atom_id res chain seq x y z
N MET A 1 6.06 -21.80 -4.14
CA MET A 1 5.56 -20.63 -3.39
C MET A 1 6.46 -19.45 -3.70
N SER A 2 5.94 -18.23 -3.75
CA SER A 2 6.71 -17.05 -4.12
C SER A 2 7.61 -16.52 -3.00
N LEU A 3 7.25 -16.82 -1.74
CA LEU A 3 8.04 -16.59 -0.54
C LEU A 3 8.35 -17.93 0.12
N LEU A 4 9.51 -18.03 0.77
CA LEU A 4 9.79 -19.14 1.67
C LEU A 4 8.90 -19.04 2.93
N PRO A 5 8.54 -20.15 3.60
CA PRO A 5 7.62 -20.13 4.74
C PRO A 5 8.04 -19.23 5.91
N HIS A 6 9.34 -18.96 6.06
CA HIS A 6 9.91 -18.09 7.11
C HIS A 6 10.05 -16.63 6.68
N GLN A 7 9.89 -16.31 5.40
CA GLN A 7 10.08 -14.95 4.90
C GLN A 7 8.82 -14.11 5.09
N VAL A 8 9.00 -12.89 5.58
CA VAL A 8 7.95 -11.88 5.72
C VAL A 8 8.26 -10.72 4.80
N GLU A 9 7.28 -10.34 3.98
CA GLU A 9 7.36 -9.23 3.04
C GLU A 9 6.61 -8.01 3.59
N LEU A 10 7.30 -6.88 3.72
CA LEU A 10 6.67 -5.56 3.81
C LEU A 10 6.46 -5.00 2.40
N LEU A 11 5.20 -4.92 1.96
CA LEU A 11 4.81 -4.44 0.63
C LEU A 11 4.33 -2.99 0.69
N SER A 12 5.10 -2.08 0.08
CA SER A 12 4.80 -0.64 0.07
C SER A 12 4.24 -0.13 -1.26
N PRO A 13 3.38 0.90 -1.25
CA PRO A 13 2.85 1.50 -2.47
C PRO A 13 3.87 2.42 -3.13
N ALA A 14 3.85 2.46 -4.46
CA ALA A 14 4.58 3.44 -5.24
C ALA A 14 3.63 4.20 -6.17
N LYS A 15 3.57 5.54 -6.00
CA LYS A 15 2.89 6.42 -6.98
C LYS A 15 3.77 6.64 -8.21
N THR A 16 5.06 6.89 -7.99
CA THR A 16 6.11 7.06 -9.01
C THR A 16 7.30 6.15 -8.71
N VAL A 17 8.22 6.03 -9.66
CA VAL A 17 9.48 5.27 -9.49
C VAL A 17 10.29 5.79 -8.31
N GLU A 18 10.40 7.10 -8.15
CA GLU A 18 11.16 7.72 -7.06
C GLU A 18 10.60 7.31 -5.70
N ILE A 19 9.28 7.32 -5.56
CA ILE A 19 8.60 6.89 -4.33
C ILE A 19 8.84 5.39 -4.09
N GLY A 20 8.84 4.56 -5.14
CA GLY A 20 9.18 3.14 -5.04
C GLY A 20 10.62 2.91 -4.57
N ARG A 21 11.58 3.70 -5.07
CA ARG A 21 12.98 3.63 -4.63
C ARG A 21 13.10 4.01 -3.16
N GLU A 22 12.46 5.09 -2.73
CA GLU A 22 12.49 5.52 -1.33
C GLU A 22 11.81 4.49 -0.42
N ALA A 23 10.71 3.85 -0.84
CA ALA A 23 10.09 2.78 -0.06
C ALA A 23 11.09 1.64 0.22
N ILE A 24 11.85 1.20 -0.79
CA ILE A 24 12.85 0.13 -0.64
C ILE A 24 13.97 0.58 0.30
N LEU A 25 14.45 1.83 0.20
CA LEU A 25 15.45 2.38 1.10
C LEU A 25 14.96 2.48 2.56
N HIS A 26 13.65 2.68 2.76
CA HIS A 26 13.01 2.74 4.09
C HIS A 26 12.55 1.36 4.60
N GLY A 27 12.93 0.28 3.91
CA GLY A 27 12.78 -1.09 4.41
C GLY A 27 11.67 -1.93 3.77
N ALA A 28 11.04 -1.45 2.69
CA ALA A 28 10.10 -2.28 1.93
C ALA A 28 10.83 -3.48 1.30
N ASP A 29 10.27 -4.68 1.46
CA ASP A 29 10.77 -5.90 0.82
C ASP A 29 10.21 -6.05 -0.61
N ALA A 30 9.09 -5.39 -0.88
CA ALA A 30 8.54 -5.26 -2.21
C ALA A 30 7.78 -3.95 -2.37
N VAL A 31 7.59 -3.54 -3.62
CA VAL A 31 6.78 -2.37 -3.98
C VAL A 31 5.74 -2.73 -5.02
N TYR A 32 4.56 -2.12 -4.95
CA TYR A 32 3.55 -2.23 -6.01
C TYR A 32 3.27 -0.88 -6.67
N ILE A 33 3.25 -0.88 -8.00
CA ILE A 33 3.14 0.32 -8.85
C ILE A 33 2.09 0.12 -9.95
N GLY A 34 1.56 1.23 -10.49
CA GLY A 34 0.66 1.21 -11.64
C GLY A 34 1.43 1.27 -12.96
N GLY A 35 1.08 0.39 -13.89
CA GLY A 35 1.49 0.48 -15.29
C GLY A 35 0.82 1.63 -16.04
N PRO A 36 1.00 1.72 -17.37
CA PRO A 36 0.40 2.78 -18.18
C PRO A 36 -1.14 2.70 -18.26
N SER A 37 -1.73 1.53 -18.05
CA SER A 37 -3.18 1.29 -18.11
C SER A 37 -3.61 0.10 -17.23
N PHE A 38 -4.93 -0.14 -17.13
CA PHE A 38 -5.56 -1.31 -16.48
C PHE A 38 -5.31 -1.47 -14.97
N GLY A 39 -4.87 -0.40 -14.30
CA GLY A 39 -4.79 -0.33 -12.84
C GLY A 39 -6.00 0.39 -12.24
N ALA A 40 -6.45 -0.02 -11.05
CA ALA A 40 -7.62 0.57 -10.37
C ALA A 40 -7.41 2.03 -9.86
N ARG A 41 -6.43 2.75 -10.41
CA ARG A 41 -6.03 4.11 -10.04
C ARG A 41 -5.51 4.84 -11.29
N HIS A 42 -6.43 5.31 -12.13
CA HIS A 42 -6.11 5.91 -13.44
C HIS A 42 -5.16 7.12 -13.40
N ASN A 43 -5.04 7.82 -12.27
CA ASN A 43 -4.18 9.01 -12.12
C ASN A 43 -2.75 8.71 -11.63
N ALA A 44 -2.36 7.45 -11.49
CA ALA A 44 -1.02 7.04 -11.02
C ALA A 44 -0.42 5.99 -11.94
N CYS A 45 -0.28 6.37 -13.22
CA CYS A 45 0.28 5.54 -14.28
C CYS A 45 1.77 5.86 -14.49
N ASN A 46 2.56 4.83 -14.79
CA ASN A 46 4.00 4.94 -15.06
C ASN A 46 4.33 4.25 -16.38
N SER A 47 5.36 4.72 -17.09
CA SER A 47 5.78 4.07 -18.33
C SER A 47 6.47 2.73 -18.02
N VAL A 48 6.48 1.82 -19.00
CA VAL A 48 7.21 0.54 -18.88
C VAL A 48 8.71 0.77 -18.67
N ALA A 49 9.28 1.81 -19.29
CA ALA A 49 10.69 2.15 -19.14
C ALA A 49 11.02 2.62 -17.71
N ASP A 50 10.15 3.43 -17.12
CA ASP A 50 10.28 3.86 -15.73
C ASP A 50 10.22 2.63 -14.80
N ILE A 51 9.28 1.73 -15.01
CA ILE A 51 9.16 0.47 -14.26
C ILE A 51 10.42 -0.38 -14.39
N ALA A 52 11.02 -0.46 -15.59
CA ALA A 52 12.28 -1.18 -15.81
C ALA A 52 13.46 -0.57 -15.01
N SER A 53 13.46 0.75 -14.83
CA SER A 53 14.47 1.40 -13.98
C SER A 53 14.27 1.09 -12.48
N LEU A 54 13.01 0.94 -12.06
CA LEU A 54 12.66 0.56 -10.69
C LEU A 54 13.01 -0.89 -10.41
N THR A 55 12.71 -1.83 -11.31
CA THR A 55 13.01 -3.27 -11.16
C THR A 55 14.50 -3.49 -11.00
N ARG A 56 15.34 -2.89 -11.87
CA ARG A 56 16.80 -2.96 -11.74
C ARG A 56 17.30 -2.45 -10.38
N PHE A 57 16.74 -1.35 -9.88
CA PHE A 57 17.10 -0.83 -8.56
C PHE A 57 16.65 -1.76 -7.42
N ALA A 58 15.43 -2.29 -7.50
CA ALA A 58 14.86 -3.16 -6.49
C ALA A 58 15.63 -4.49 -6.39
N HIS A 59 15.98 -5.09 -7.52
CA HIS A 59 16.68 -6.37 -7.60
C HIS A 59 18.09 -6.33 -7.02
N LEU A 60 18.75 -5.15 -6.93
CA LEU A 60 20.00 -5.02 -6.16
C LEU A 60 19.83 -5.40 -4.68
N TYR A 61 18.67 -5.08 -4.11
CA TYR A 61 18.29 -5.44 -2.75
C TYR A 61 17.51 -6.76 -2.69
N HIS A 62 17.42 -7.52 -3.79
CA HIS A 62 16.51 -8.66 -3.90
C HIS A 62 15.04 -8.31 -3.55
N ALA A 63 14.66 -7.03 -3.69
CA ALA A 63 13.32 -6.54 -3.45
C ALA A 63 12.46 -6.71 -4.71
N ARG A 64 11.17 -7.01 -4.53
CA ARG A 64 10.26 -7.35 -5.64
C ARG A 64 9.45 -6.15 -6.13
N VAL A 65 9.12 -6.14 -7.42
CA VAL A 65 8.25 -5.14 -8.04
C VAL A 65 7.00 -5.80 -8.60
N PHE A 66 5.85 -5.39 -8.08
CA PHE A 66 4.53 -5.84 -8.53
C PHE A 66 3.83 -4.75 -9.34
N VAL A 67 3.15 -5.13 -10.42
CA VAL A 67 2.36 -4.19 -11.21
C VAL A 67 0.87 -4.50 -11.11
N THR A 68 0.07 -3.48 -10.85
CA THR A 68 -1.39 -3.63 -10.79
C THR A 68 -2.00 -3.71 -12.19
N LEU A 69 -2.68 -4.82 -12.48
CA LEU A 69 -3.55 -5.04 -13.64
C LEU A 69 -4.92 -5.53 -13.11
N ASN A 70 -5.47 -4.75 -12.20
CA ASN A 70 -6.55 -5.17 -11.30
C ASN A 70 -7.89 -4.52 -11.61
N THR A 71 -8.13 -4.12 -12.86
CA THR A 71 -9.45 -3.72 -13.34
C THR A 71 -10.15 -4.86 -14.06
N ILE A 72 -11.48 -4.82 -14.17
CA ILE A 72 -12.20 -5.66 -15.14
C ILE A 72 -11.93 -5.15 -16.55
N LEU A 73 -11.83 -6.05 -17.52
CA LEU A 73 -11.52 -5.75 -18.91
C LEU A 73 -12.74 -6.00 -19.80
N HIS A 74 -12.95 -5.10 -20.75
CA HIS A 74 -13.84 -5.29 -21.88
C HIS A 74 -13.11 -6.11 -22.97
N ASP A 75 -13.85 -6.83 -23.83
CA ASP A 75 -13.26 -7.68 -24.87
C ASP A 75 -12.23 -6.96 -25.76
N ALA A 76 -12.51 -5.70 -26.09
CA ALA A 76 -11.63 -4.87 -26.92
C ALA A 76 -10.29 -4.51 -26.27
N GLU A 77 -10.13 -4.75 -24.97
CA GLU A 77 -8.94 -4.39 -24.17
C GLU A 77 -8.00 -5.58 -23.98
N LEU A 78 -8.48 -6.81 -24.18
CA LEU A 78 -7.77 -8.05 -23.84
C LEU A 78 -6.41 -8.16 -24.54
N ASP A 79 -6.32 -7.85 -25.82
CA ASP A 79 -5.07 -7.94 -26.57
C ASP A 79 -4.09 -6.80 -26.22
N ALA A 80 -4.59 -5.62 -25.86
CA ALA A 80 -3.76 -4.54 -25.33
C ALA A 80 -3.19 -4.91 -23.95
N ALA A 81 -4.01 -5.50 -23.07
CA ALA A 81 -3.57 -6.03 -21.79
C ALA A 81 -2.52 -7.13 -21.97
N ARG A 82 -2.75 -8.11 -22.86
CA ARG A 82 -1.78 -9.17 -23.19
C ARG A 82 -0.43 -8.61 -23.60
N ARG A 83 -0.39 -7.66 -24.54
CA ARG A 83 0.86 -7.00 -24.96
C ARG A 83 1.57 -6.30 -23.82
N LEU A 84 0.83 -5.56 -22.99
CA LEU A 84 1.40 -4.87 -21.84
C LEU A 84 2.02 -5.86 -20.85
N ILE A 85 1.37 -7.01 -20.60
CA ILE A 85 1.90 -8.04 -19.71
C ILE A 85 3.27 -8.55 -20.19
N TRP A 86 3.43 -8.82 -21.50
CA TRP A 86 4.73 -9.18 -22.07
C TRP A 86 5.79 -8.09 -21.87
N GLN A 87 5.41 -6.83 -22.12
CA GLN A 87 6.32 -5.69 -21.91
C GLN A 87 6.75 -5.54 -20.45
N LEU A 88 5.83 -5.74 -19.50
CA LEU A 88 6.12 -5.68 -18.06
C LEU A 88 7.03 -6.84 -17.63
N TYR A 89 6.80 -8.04 -18.15
CA TYR A 89 7.67 -9.19 -17.90
C TYR A 89 9.09 -8.95 -18.44
N ASP A 90 9.22 -8.40 -19.65
CA ASP A 90 10.52 -8.04 -20.23
C ASP A 90 11.21 -6.91 -19.45
N ALA A 91 10.43 -6.00 -18.86
CA ALA A 91 10.92 -4.91 -18.01
C ALA A 91 11.40 -5.35 -16.62
N GLY A 92 11.28 -6.63 -16.25
CA GLY A 92 11.74 -7.10 -14.94
C GLY A 92 10.66 -7.25 -13.87
N VAL A 93 9.38 -7.01 -14.18
CA VAL A 93 8.30 -7.13 -13.19
C VAL A 93 8.20 -8.56 -12.68
N ASP A 94 8.09 -8.71 -11.36
CA ASP A 94 8.10 -10.01 -10.69
C ASP A 94 6.71 -10.65 -10.63
N ALA A 95 5.67 -9.84 -10.43
CA ALA A 95 4.28 -10.33 -10.39
C ALA A 95 3.25 -9.28 -10.86
N LEU A 96 2.09 -9.78 -11.28
CA LEU A 96 0.91 -8.95 -11.55
C LEU A 96 -0.17 -9.14 -10.50
N ILE A 97 -0.76 -8.04 -10.03
CA ILE A 97 -1.95 -8.07 -9.17
C ILE A 97 -3.17 -7.99 -10.09
N VAL A 98 -3.94 -9.08 -10.17
CA VAL A 98 -5.00 -9.27 -11.18
C VAL A 98 -6.37 -9.44 -10.53
N GLN A 99 -7.39 -8.86 -11.16
CA GLN A 99 -8.80 -9.10 -10.81
C GLN A 99 -9.52 -9.94 -11.87
N ASP A 100 -9.34 -9.61 -13.15
CA ASP A 100 -10.10 -10.19 -14.24
C ASP A 100 -9.63 -11.62 -14.55
N MET A 101 -10.52 -12.61 -14.41
CA MET A 101 -10.16 -14.01 -14.63
C MET A 101 -9.91 -14.35 -16.11
N GLY A 102 -10.33 -13.48 -17.05
CA GLY A 102 -10.01 -13.64 -18.47
C GLY A 102 -8.52 -13.56 -18.75
N ILE A 103 -7.73 -12.94 -17.86
CA ILE A 103 -6.26 -12.93 -17.94
C ILE A 103 -5.68 -14.35 -17.91
N LEU A 104 -6.29 -15.30 -17.19
CA LEU A 104 -5.79 -16.67 -17.12
C LEU A 104 -5.96 -17.45 -18.43
N GLU A 105 -6.84 -16.98 -19.33
CA GLU A 105 -7.05 -17.56 -20.66
C GLU A 105 -6.17 -16.91 -21.75
N LEU A 106 -5.40 -15.87 -21.41
CA LEU A 106 -4.49 -15.23 -22.36
C LEU A 106 -3.16 -15.98 -22.49
N ASP A 107 -2.50 -15.77 -23.63
CA ASP A 107 -1.10 -16.13 -23.82
C ASP A 107 -0.19 -15.18 -23.03
N LEU A 108 0.18 -15.61 -21.82
CA LEU A 108 1.02 -14.86 -20.89
C LEU A 108 2.47 -15.38 -20.89
N PRO A 109 3.47 -14.52 -20.64
CA PRO A 109 4.79 -14.96 -20.21
C PRO A 109 4.69 -15.73 -18.88
N PRO A 110 5.75 -16.42 -18.43
CA PRO A 110 5.75 -17.14 -17.15
C PRO A 110 5.87 -16.18 -15.95
N ILE A 111 5.04 -15.14 -15.93
CA ILE A 111 4.92 -14.14 -14.86
C ILE A 111 4.05 -14.67 -13.72
N GLU A 112 4.44 -14.38 -12.49
CA GLU A 112 3.64 -14.71 -11.31
C GLU A 112 2.36 -13.86 -11.25
N LEU A 113 1.26 -14.47 -10.80
CA LEU A 113 -0.04 -13.80 -10.65
C LEU A 113 -0.47 -13.79 -9.19
N HIS A 114 -0.91 -12.62 -8.74
CA HIS A 114 -1.46 -12.37 -7.40
C HIS A 114 -2.95 -12.01 -7.54
N ALA A 115 -3.82 -12.69 -6.79
CA ALA A 115 -5.25 -12.43 -6.84
C ALA A 115 -5.55 -11.16 -6.04
N SER A 116 -6.03 -10.13 -6.72
CA SER A 116 -6.31 -8.81 -6.12
C SER A 116 -7.37 -8.91 -5.03
N THR A 117 -7.35 -7.96 -4.09
CA THR A 117 -8.44 -7.78 -3.12
C THR A 117 -9.77 -7.51 -3.81
N GLN A 118 -9.76 -7.00 -5.06
CA GLN A 118 -10.97 -6.83 -5.85
C GLN A 118 -11.62 -8.16 -6.29
N CYS A 119 -10.94 -9.30 -6.14
CA CYS A 119 -11.54 -10.61 -6.34
C CYS A 119 -12.52 -11.00 -5.22
N ASP A 120 -12.76 -10.18 -4.19
CA ASP A 120 -13.62 -10.46 -3.05
C ASP A 120 -13.29 -11.80 -2.35
N ILE A 121 -12.06 -11.93 -1.85
CA ILE A 121 -11.55 -13.15 -1.22
C ILE A 121 -11.87 -13.13 0.29
N ARG A 122 -13.07 -13.59 0.63
CA ARG A 122 -13.58 -13.68 2.03
C ARG A 122 -13.82 -15.10 2.52
N ASP A 123 -13.79 -16.05 1.60
CA ASP A 123 -14.18 -17.44 1.82
C ASP A 123 -12.99 -18.37 1.56
N ALA A 124 -12.90 -19.44 2.36
CA ALA A 124 -11.78 -20.37 2.33
C ALA A 124 -11.78 -21.24 1.06
N ASP A 125 -12.94 -21.64 0.55
CA ASP A 125 -13.05 -22.42 -0.68
C ASP A 125 -12.77 -21.56 -1.91
N LYS A 126 -13.20 -20.30 -1.92
CA LYS A 126 -12.81 -19.35 -2.97
C LYS A 126 -11.30 -19.08 -2.95
N ALA A 127 -10.70 -18.89 -1.78
CA ALA A 127 -9.25 -18.72 -1.65
C ALA A 127 -8.51 -19.97 -2.18
N ARG A 128 -8.96 -21.17 -1.81
CA ARG A 128 -8.40 -22.42 -2.32
C ARG A 128 -8.51 -22.53 -3.84
N PHE A 129 -9.69 -22.26 -4.39
CA PHE A 129 -9.91 -22.26 -5.84
C PHE A 129 -8.93 -21.34 -6.56
N LEU A 130 -8.76 -20.09 -6.09
CA LEU A 130 -7.83 -19.15 -6.69
C LEU A 130 -6.38 -19.65 -6.63
N ALA A 131 -5.97 -20.25 -5.51
CA ALA A 131 -4.66 -20.89 -5.44
C ALA A 131 -4.54 -22.03 -6.47
N ASP A 132 -5.55 -22.87 -6.60
CA ASP A 132 -5.56 -24.06 -7.45
C ASP A 132 -5.58 -23.74 -8.96
N VAL A 133 -6.10 -22.57 -9.36
CA VAL A 133 -6.03 -22.10 -10.76
C VAL A 133 -4.73 -21.37 -11.11
N GLY A 134 -3.77 -21.31 -10.18
CA GLY A 134 -2.41 -20.82 -10.45
C GLY A 134 -2.06 -19.45 -9.86
N PHE A 135 -2.86 -18.89 -8.95
CA PHE A 135 -2.42 -17.72 -8.18
C PHE A 135 -1.43 -18.12 -7.08
N SER A 136 -0.31 -17.40 -7.00
CA SER A 136 0.75 -17.66 -6.02
C SER A 136 0.55 -16.91 -4.70
N GLN A 137 -0.20 -15.80 -4.74
CA GLN A 137 -0.47 -14.93 -3.60
C GLN A 137 -1.91 -14.42 -3.67
N LEU A 138 -2.57 -14.32 -2.52
CA LEU A 138 -3.98 -13.93 -2.40
C LEU A 138 -4.10 -12.73 -1.47
N VAL A 139 -4.60 -11.62 -2.01
CA VAL A 139 -4.86 -10.41 -1.22
C VAL A 139 -6.24 -10.51 -0.59
N LEU A 140 -6.29 -10.83 0.70
CA LEU A 140 -7.55 -11.05 1.39
C LEU A 140 -8.35 -9.75 1.59
N ALA A 141 -9.65 -9.89 1.82
CA ALA A 141 -10.50 -8.77 2.18
C ALA A 141 -10.11 -8.18 3.54
N ARG A 142 -10.18 -6.85 3.67
CA ARG A 142 -9.74 -6.08 4.86
C ARG A 142 -10.67 -6.26 6.06
N GLU A 143 -11.88 -6.75 5.80
CA GLU A 143 -12.97 -6.94 6.75
C GLU A 143 -12.83 -8.23 7.57
N LEU A 144 -11.92 -9.13 7.19
CA LEU A 144 -11.75 -10.43 7.84
C LEU A 144 -11.11 -10.27 9.22
N SER A 145 -11.59 -11.04 10.19
CA SER A 145 -10.88 -11.16 11.46
C SER A 145 -9.66 -12.06 11.32
N ILE A 146 -8.72 -11.94 12.26
CA ILE A 146 -7.50 -12.77 12.33
C ILE A 146 -7.87 -14.26 12.37
N GLU A 147 -8.97 -14.64 13.03
CA GLU A 147 -9.45 -16.02 13.07
C GLU A 147 -9.93 -16.50 11.69
N GLN A 148 -10.62 -15.65 10.92
CA GLN A 148 -11.03 -15.98 9.56
C GLN A 148 -9.81 -16.12 8.64
N VAL A 149 -8.80 -15.25 8.82
CA VAL A 149 -7.52 -15.36 8.09
C VAL A 149 -6.82 -16.68 8.42
N ARG A 150 -6.78 -17.08 9.69
CA ARG A 150 -6.22 -18.37 10.12
C ARG A 150 -6.94 -19.56 9.49
N ALA A 151 -8.27 -19.53 9.45
CA ALA A 151 -9.06 -20.58 8.81
C ALA A 151 -8.76 -20.68 7.29
N ILE A 152 -8.61 -19.54 6.61
CA ILE A 152 -8.20 -19.50 5.20
C ILE A 152 -6.78 -20.05 5.04
N ALA A 153 -5.84 -19.67 5.89
CA ALA A 153 -4.46 -20.19 5.86
C ALA A 153 -4.42 -21.72 6.01
N ALA A 154 -5.19 -22.26 6.96
CA ALA A 154 -5.32 -23.70 7.16
C ALA A 154 -5.93 -24.40 5.93
N ARG A 155 -6.92 -23.79 5.28
CA ARG A 155 -7.53 -24.34 4.06
C ARG A 155 -6.59 -24.32 2.85
N LEU A 156 -5.71 -23.31 2.76
CA LEU A 156 -4.72 -23.20 1.70
C LEU A 156 -3.60 -24.24 1.86
N ASP A 157 -3.22 -24.59 3.09
CA ASP A 157 -2.15 -25.56 3.38
C ASP A 157 -0.87 -25.25 2.59
N GLY A 158 -0.44 -23.98 2.65
CA GLY A 158 0.74 -23.49 1.93
C GLY A 158 0.59 -23.39 0.40
N ALA A 159 -0.59 -23.64 -0.17
CA ALA A 159 -0.78 -23.57 -1.63
C ALA A 159 -0.53 -22.15 -2.19
N ALA A 160 -0.77 -21.10 -1.42
CA ALA A 160 -0.53 -19.72 -1.82
C ALA A 160 -0.17 -18.84 -0.61
N THR A 161 0.60 -17.78 -0.86
CA THR A 161 0.92 -16.74 0.13
C THR A 161 -0.33 -15.92 0.47
N ILE A 162 -0.54 -15.62 1.76
CA ILE A 162 -1.58 -14.67 2.19
C ILE A 162 -0.98 -13.26 2.29
N GLU A 163 -1.60 -12.33 1.59
CA GLU A 163 -1.36 -10.89 1.70
C GLU A 163 -2.52 -10.22 2.46
N TYR A 164 -2.20 -9.33 3.40
CA TYR A 164 -3.18 -8.59 4.20
C TYR A 164 -2.82 -7.11 4.32
N PHE A 165 -3.82 -6.22 4.23
CA PHE A 165 -3.58 -4.79 4.40
C PHE A 165 -3.36 -4.44 5.87
N VAL A 166 -2.23 -3.81 6.18
CA VAL A 166 -1.87 -3.40 7.54
C VAL A 166 -2.08 -1.92 7.82
N HIS A 167 -2.12 -1.09 6.77
CA HIS A 167 -2.24 0.36 6.95
C HIS A 167 -2.94 1.07 5.80
N GLY A 168 -3.49 2.26 6.07
CA GLY A 168 -4.00 3.19 5.07
C GLY A 168 -5.52 3.16 4.89
N ALA A 169 -6.02 3.88 3.89
CA ALA A 169 -7.45 4.16 3.75
C ALA A 169 -8.31 2.89 3.60
N LEU A 170 -9.32 2.74 4.47
CA LEU A 170 -10.34 1.69 4.33
C LEU A 170 -11.36 2.05 3.26
N CYS A 171 -11.68 1.07 2.42
CA CYS A 171 -12.91 1.10 1.63
C CYS A 171 -14.06 0.75 2.56
N VAL A 172 -15.20 1.43 2.44
CA VAL A 172 -16.39 1.05 3.20
C VAL A 172 -16.97 -0.26 2.66
N ALA A 173 -16.93 -0.45 1.34
CA ALA A 173 -17.46 -1.65 0.69
C ALA A 173 -16.46 -2.79 0.72
N PHE A 174 -16.96 -4.03 0.68
CA PHE A 174 -16.13 -5.16 0.28
C PHE A 174 -15.47 -4.86 -1.06
N SER A 175 -14.19 -5.16 -1.17
CA SER A 175 -13.40 -4.80 -2.35
C SER A 175 -13.94 -5.54 -3.59
N GLY A 176 -14.12 -4.81 -4.70
CA GLY A 176 -14.75 -5.33 -5.92
C GLY A 176 -16.29 -5.23 -5.94
N GLN A 177 -16.93 -4.93 -4.79
CA GLN A 177 -18.39 -5.01 -4.59
C GLN A 177 -19.05 -3.63 -4.40
N CYS A 178 -18.57 -2.63 -5.15
CA CYS A 178 -19.06 -1.24 -5.09
C CYS A 178 -19.30 -0.68 -6.49
N TYR A 179 -20.57 -0.51 -6.83
CA TYR A 179 -21.09 -0.08 -8.12
C TYR A 179 -21.79 1.27 -8.07
N ILE A 180 -21.91 1.87 -6.88
CA ILE A 180 -22.62 3.15 -6.66
C ILE A 180 -22.12 4.27 -7.58
N SER A 181 -20.80 4.38 -7.74
CA SER A 181 -20.16 5.36 -8.63
C SER A 181 -20.57 5.14 -10.09
N HIS A 182 -20.62 3.87 -10.53
CA HIS A 182 -21.00 3.54 -11.89
C HIS A 182 -22.48 3.84 -12.14
N ALA A 183 -23.34 3.46 -11.18
CA ALA A 183 -24.77 3.69 -11.24
C ALA A 183 -25.15 5.18 -11.32
N GLU A 184 -24.44 6.02 -10.57
CA GLU A 184 -24.72 7.45 -10.46
C GLU A 184 -24.10 8.30 -11.58
N THR A 185 -22.88 7.99 -12.01
CA THR A 185 -22.07 8.87 -12.87
C THR A 185 -21.43 8.18 -14.07
N GLY A 186 -21.58 6.86 -14.22
CA GLY A 186 -20.88 6.06 -15.24
C GLY A 186 -19.38 5.86 -14.98
N ARG A 187 -18.88 6.27 -13.81
CA ARG A 187 -17.48 6.11 -13.41
C ARG A 187 -17.33 4.84 -12.59
N SER A 188 -16.61 3.83 -13.06
CA SER A 188 -16.51 2.53 -12.36
C SER A 188 -15.30 2.42 -11.44
N ALA A 189 -15.55 2.06 -10.18
CA ALA A 189 -14.50 1.75 -9.21
C ALA A 189 -13.74 0.45 -9.56
N ASN A 190 -14.41 -0.52 -10.18
CA ASN A 190 -13.82 -1.77 -10.68
C ASN A 190 -13.00 -1.56 -11.97
N ARG A 191 -13.10 -0.38 -12.58
CA ARG A 191 -12.28 0.09 -13.69
C ARG A 191 -11.38 1.28 -13.32
N GLY A 192 -11.18 1.50 -12.02
CA GLY A 192 -10.19 2.46 -11.53
C GLY A 192 -10.59 3.93 -11.52
N ASP A 193 -11.85 4.24 -11.80
CA ASP A 193 -12.41 5.60 -11.76
C ASP A 193 -13.54 5.71 -10.73
N CYS A 194 -13.19 5.69 -9.44
CA CYS A 194 -14.16 5.84 -8.34
C CYS A 194 -14.48 7.31 -8.06
N SER A 195 -15.77 7.68 -7.97
CA SER A 195 -16.25 9.02 -7.60
C SER A 195 -16.10 9.36 -6.11
N GLN A 196 -15.81 8.36 -5.28
CA GLN A 196 -15.76 8.47 -3.81
C GLN A 196 -17.09 8.91 -3.17
N ALA A 197 -18.23 8.43 -3.68
CA ALA A 197 -19.56 8.70 -3.11
C ALA A 197 -19.63 8.45 -1.58
N CYS A 198 -18.91 7.45 -1.07
CA CYS A 198 -18.83 7.16 0.36
C CYS A 198 -18.25 8.30 1.23
N ARG A 199 -17.64 9.32 0.62
CA ARG A 199 -17.10 10.51 1.32
C ARG A 199 -18.06 11.70 1.30
N LEU A 200 -19.20 11.61 0.63
CA LEU A 200 -20.23 12.67 0.64
C LEU A 200 -20.97 12.71 1.99
N PRO A 201 -21.55 13.86 2.37
CA PRO A 201 -22.43 13.94 3.52
C PRO A 201 -23.81 13.35 3.19
N TYR A 202 -24.40 12.65 4.16
CA TYR A 202 -25.67 11.97 4.04
C TYR A 202 -26.58 12.26 5.24
N THR A 203 -27.89 12.29 4.98
CA THR A 203 -28.93 12.22 6.01
C THR A 203 -29.50 10.81 6.06
N LEU A 204 -29.53 10.22 7.25
CA LEU A 204 -30.08 8.90 7.54
C LEU A 204 -31.41 9.04 8.26
N THR A 205 -32.45 8.41 7.73
CA THR A 205 -33.78 8.37 8.36
C THR A 205 -34.28 6.95 8.53
N ASP A 206 -35.19 6.75 9.48
CA ASP A 206 -36.02 5.55 9.52
C ASP A 206 -37.09 5.58 8.41
N GLN A 207 -37.89 4.50 8.30
CA GLN A 207 -38.98 4.40 7.32
C GLN A 207 -40.14 5.37 7.58
N LYS A 208 -40.27 5.90 8.79
CA LYS A 208 -41.31 6.85 9.19
C LYS A 208 -40.86 8.30 8.99
N GLY A 209 -39.64 8.53 8.50
CA GLY A 209 -39.05 9.85 8.28
C GLY A 209 -38.36 10.44 9.51
N GLY A 210 -38.22 9.69 10.60
CA GLY A 210 -37.45 10.10 11.77
C GLY A 210 -35.96 10.21 11.43
N VAL A 211 -35.35 11.36 11.71
CA VAL A 211 -33.93 11.61 11.42
C VAL A 211 -33.06 10.92 12.47
N VAL A 212 -32.24 9.97 12.01
CA VAL A 212 -31.25 9.26 12.84
C VAL A 212 -29.94 10.03 12.87
N ALA A 213 -29.50 10.51 11.71
CA ALA A 213 -28.32 11.36 11.57
C ALA A 213 -28.54 12.35 10.43
N PHE A 214 -28.14 13.61 10.64
CA PHE A 214 -28.32 14.68 9.67
C PHE A 214 -26.97 15.18 9.18
N ASP A 215 -26.80 15.15 7.85
CA ASP A 215 -25.66 15.76 7.16
C ASP A 215 -24.28 15.33 7.70
N LYS A 216 -24.05 14.00 7.70
CA LYS A 216 -22.83 13.36 8.21
C LYS A 216 -22.17 12.48 7.15
N HIS A 217 -20.85 12.27 7.25
CA HIS A 217 -20.11 11.40 6.34
C HIS A 217 -20.26 9.91 6.74
N LEU A 218 -21.50 9.41 6.70
CA LEU A 218 -21.91 8.14 7.32
C LEU A 218 -21.22 6.90 6.72
N LEU A 219 -20.76 6.98 5.47
CA LEU A 219 -20.06 5.90 4.79
C LEU A 219 -18.54 6.12 4.76
N SER A 220 -18.03 7.17 5.41
CA SER A 220 -16.61 7.48 5.49
C SER A 220 -15.99 6.70 6.65
N MET A 221 -14.99 5.88 6.34
CA MET A 221 -14.25 5.08 7.32
C MET A 221 -13.00 5.83 7.79
N LYS A 222 -12.59 5.55 9.04
CA LYS A 222 -11.23 5.79 9.53
C LYS A 222 -10.22 4.96 8.71
N ASP A 223 -8.93 5.27 8.84
CA ASP A 223 -7.88 4.54 8.15
C ASP A 223 -7.48 3.28 8.96
N ASN A 224 -7.07 2.22 8.26
CA ASN A 224 -6.60 0.98 8.86
C ASN A 224 -5.25 1.20 9.56
N ASN A 225 -5.08 0.62 10.74
CA ASN A 225 -3.79 0.53 11.42
C ASN A 225 -3.72 -0.81 12.17
N GLN A 226 -2.76 -1.66 11.77
CA GLN A 226 -2.53 -2.99 12.35
C GLN A 226 -1.21 -3.07 13.13
N SER A 227 -0.64 -1.94 13.54
CA SER A 227 0.63 -1.89 14.28
C SER A 227 0.64 -2.83 15.49
N GLU A 228 -0.47 -2.89 16.23
CA GLU A 228 -0.62 -3.74 17.42
C GLU A 228 -0.91 -5.22 17.10
N ASN A 229 -1.25 -5.54 15.84
CA ASN A 229 -1.73 -6.86 15.42
C ASN A 229 -0.73 -7.65 14.55
N LEU A 230 0.47 -7.11 14.29
CA LEU A 230 1.44 -7.72 13.36
C LEU A 230 1.80 -9.16 13.74
N ALA A 231 2.18 -9.41 14.99
CA ALA A 231 2.52 -10.76 15.44
C ALA A 231 1.34 -11.75 15.27
N ALA A 232 0.12 -11.32 15.64
CA ALA A 232 -1.07 -12.14 15.51
C ALA A 232 -1.44 -12.45 14.04
N LEU A 233 -1.20 -11.49 13.13
CA LEU A 233 -1.36 -11.69 11.68
C LEU A 233 -0.33 -12.70 11.14
N LEU A 234 0.94 -12.59 11.55
CA LEU A 234 1.99 -13.53 11.17
C LEU A 234 1.69 -14.95 11.67
N ASP A 235 1.23 -15.08 12.92
CA ASP A 235 0.81 -16.37 13.50
C ASP A 235 -0.45 -16.93 12.82
N ALA A 236 -1.31 -16.08 12.27
CA ALA A 236 -2.46 -16.51 11.46
C ALA A 236 -2.09 -16.96 10.04
N GLY A 237 -0.81 -16.85 9.64
CA GLY A 237 -0.31 -17.31 8.34
C GLY A 237 -0.15 -16.21 7.29
N VAL A 238 -0.30 -14.93 7.66
CA VAL A 238 0.04 -13.82 6.77
C VAL A 238 1.56 -13.78 6.56
N ARG A 239 1.99 -13.59 5.30
CA ARG A 239 3.42 -13.45 4.94
C ARG A 239 3.71 -12.22 4.09
N SER A 240 2.72 -11.58 3.50
CA SER A 240 2.85 -10.26 2.86
C SER A 240 1.98 -9.22 3.57
N LEU A 241 2.61 -8.18 4.11
CA LEU A 241 2.00 -7.12 4.89
C LEU A 241 1.93 -5.86 4.02
N LYS A 242 0.73 -5.51 3.57
CA LYS A 242 0.54 -4.46 2.57
C LYS A 242 0.13 -3.13 3.17
N ILE A 243 0.88 -2.09 2.83
CA ILE A 243 0.50 -0.70 3.09
C ILE A 243 -0.35 -0.20 1.91
N GLU A 244 -1.54 0.34 2.16
CA GLU A 244 -2.31 1.04 1.13
C GLU A 244 -1.87 2.51 1.01
N GLY A 245 -1.69 2.98 -0.22
CA GLY A 245 -1.34 4.37 -0.49
C GLY A 245 -0.88 4.69 -1.90
N ARG A 246 -1.37 4.03 -2.97
CA ARG A 246 -0.89 4.31 -4.35
C ARG A 246 -1.02 5.77 -4.84
N TYR A 247 -1.85 6.59 -4.19
CA TYR A 247 -1.97 8.03 -4.47
C TYR A 247 -1.24 8.92 -3.46
N LYS A 248 -0.65 8.33 -2.42
CA LYS A 248 0.03 9.06 -1.36
C LYS A 248 1.37 9.58 -1.86
N ASP A 249 1.84 10.62 -1.20
CA ASP A 249 3.11 11.26 -1.50
C ASP A 249 4.29 10.53 -0.88
N ILE A 250 5.48 11.02 -1.19
CA ILE A 250 6.75 10.49 -0.70
C ILE A 250 6.83 10.51 0.83
N SER A 251 6.34 11.57 1.49
CA SER A 251 6.39 11.70 2.95
C SER A 251 5.58 10.61 3.64
N TYR A 252 4.37 10.32 3.15
CA TYR A 252 3.58 9.19 3.63
C TYR A 252 4.29 7.86 3.46
N VAL A 253 4.84 7.58 2.27
CA VAL A 253 5.48 6.30 1.99
C VAL A 253 6.73 6.08 2.83
N LYS A 254 7.60 7.09 2.95
CA LYS A 254 8.78 7.05 3.82
C LYS A 254 8.39 6.76 5.27
N ASN A 255 7.44 7.52 5.78
CA ASN A 255 6.99 7.44 7.16
C ASN A 255 6.38 6.08 7.50
N ILE A 256 5.37 5.66 6.74
CA ILE A 256 4.64 4.43 7.05
C ILE A 256 5.52 3.20 6.79
N THR A 257 6.35 3.20 5.74
CA THR A 257 7.26 2.07 5.50
C THR A 257 8.27 1.93 6.64
N ALA A 258 8.90 3.03 7.07
CA ALA A 258 9.86 3.01 8.17
C ALA A 258 9.21 2.58 9.50
N HIS A 259 7.99 3.05 9.78
CA HIS A 259 7.22 2.65 10.97
C HIS A 259 7.02 1.13 11.02
N TYR A 260 6.52 0.52 9.94
CA TYR A 260 6.32 -0.93 9.91
C TYR A 260 7.62 -1.72 9.85
N ARG A 261 8.68 -1.18 9.22
CA ARG A 261 10.01 -1.80 9.19
C ARG A 261 10.56 -1.95 10.61
N GLN A 262 10.54 -0.88 11.40
CA GLN A 262 11.00 -0.90 12.80
C GLN A 262 10.24 -1.92 13.64
N LEU A 263 8.90 -1.95 13.54
CA LEU A 263 8.08 -2.95 14.25
C LEU A 263 8.39 -4.39 13.83
N LEU A 264 8.68 -4.63 12.55
CA LEU A 264 9.02 -5.96 12.05
C LEU A 264 10.44 -6.38 12.46
N ASP A 265 11.39 -5.46 12.50
CA ASP A 265 12.75 -5.73 12.98
C ASP A 265 12.74 -6.17 14.45
N GLU A 266 11.96 -5.49 15.31
CA GLU A 266 11.72 -5.91 16.70
C GLU A 266 11.05 -7.30 16.81
N ILE A 267 10.23 -7.68 15.83
CA ILE A 267 9.65 -9.03 15.77
C ILE A 267 10.74 -10.04 15.39
N PHE A 268 11.55 -9.77 14.37
CA PHE A 268 12.60 -10.68 13.91
C PHE A 268 13.66 -10.94 14.97
N GLU A 269 14.04 -9.93 15.75
CA GLU A 269 14.94 -10.09 16.90
C GLU A 269 14.39 -11.07 17.95
N ARG A 270 13.07 -11.07 18.17
CA ARG A 270 12.40 -11.98 19.12
C ARG A 270 12.04 -13.33 18.51
N ARG A 271 11.92 -13.41 17.18
CA ARG A 271 11.46 -14.57 16.40
C ARG A 271 12.46 -14.85 15.27
N PRO A 272 13.64 -15.45 15.59
CA PRO A 272 14.66 -15.76 14.59
C PRO A 272 14.25 -16.87 13.60
N ASP A 273 13.08 -17.50 13.81
CA ASP A 273 12.43 -18.37 12.84
C ASP A 273 11.83 -17.61 11.64
N LEU A 274 11.79 -16.27 11.71
CA LEU A 274 11.32 -15.39 10.64
C LEU A 274 12.47 -14.52 10.11
N ALA A 275 12.38 -14.11 8.85
CA ALA A 275 13.35 -13.23 8.20
C ALA A 275 12.68 -12.25 7.23
N PRO A 276 13.30 -11.10 6.92
CA PRO A 276 12.85 -10.25 5.82
C PRO A 276 12.91 -10.98 4.48
N ALA A 277 12.03 -10.59 3.56
CA ALA A 277 11.99 -11.16 2.21
C ALA A 277 13.01 -10.52 1.24
N ALA A 278 13.61 -9.39 1.61
CA ALA A 278 14.64 -8.70 0.82
C ALA A 278 15.92 -8.42 1.63
N SER A 279 17.01 -8.13 0.93
CA SER A 279 18.35 -8.02 1.48
C SER A 279 18.68 -6.63 2.03
N GLY A 280 19.66 -6.57 2.93
CA GLY A 280 20.17 -5.33 3.51
C GLY A 280 19.30 -4.76 4.62
N SER A 281 19.92 -3.92 5.44
CA SER A 281 19.31 -3.29 6.63
C SER A 281 19.11 -1.80 6.38
N SER A 282 17.96 -1.26 6.79
CA SER A 282 17.63 0.15 6.67
C SER A 282 17.93 0.90 7.97
N GLU A 283 18.78 1.92 7.90
CA GLU A 283 18.96 2.90 8.96
C GLU A 283 18.03 4.10 8.68
N ILE A 284 17.19 4.46 9.65
CA ILE A 284 16.18 5.52 9.53
C ILE A 284 16.64 6.75 10.31
N PHE A 285 16.72 7.91 9.65
CA PHE A 285 17.26 9.17 10.21
C PHE A 285 16.18 10.11 10.76
N PHE A 286 14.97 9.61 10.97
CA PHE A 286 13.86 10.31 11.59
C PHE A 286 13.04 9.33 12.43
N THR A 287 12.21 9.85 13.33
CA THR A 287 11.23 9.04 14.06
C THR A 287 9.95 8.92 13.23
N PRO A 288 9.59 7.73 12.75
CA PRO A 288 8.32 7.52 12.07
C PRO A 288 7.16 7.74 13.03
N ASP A 289 6.09 8.34 12.53
CA ASP A 289 4.88 8.62 13.29
C ASP A 289 3.67 8.58 12.34
N PRO A 290 2.86 7.50 12.37
CA PRO A 290 1.70 7.36 11.50
C PRO A 290 0.70 8.52 11.57
N ASP A 291 0.61 9.22 12.71
CA ASP A 291 -0.35 10.30 12.92
C ASP A 291 0.12 11.63 12.30
N LYS A 292 1.39 11.76 11.90
CA LYS A 292 1.94 12.96 11.22
C LYS A 292 1.63 13.04 9.73
N THR A 293 1.07 12.00 9.14
CA THR A 293 0.73 11.97 7.71
C THR A 293 -0.76 11.76 7.52
N PHE A 294 -1.30 12.12 6.35
CA PHE A 294 -2.75 12.11 6.14
C PHE A 294 -3.41 10.77 6.53
N HIS A 295 -4.32 10.83 7.51
CA HIS A 295 -5.25 9.78 7.90
C HIS A 295 -6.61 10.37 8.34
N ARG A 296 -7.62 9.54 8.63
CA ARG A 296 -8.94 9.99 9.10
C ARG A 296 -9.23 9.44 10.50
N GLY A 297 -8.24 9.48 11.38
CA GLY A 297 -8.21 8.61 12.55
C GLY A 297 -7.82 7.17 12.16
N SER A 298 -7.61 6.34 13.17
CA SER A 298 -7.16 4.95 13.02
C SER A 298 -8.18 3.95 13.57
N THR A 299 -8.16 2.73 13.04
CA THR A 299 -8.90 1.58 13.56
C THR A 299 -8.20 0.30 13.09
N ASP A 300 -8.27 -0.77 13.89
CA ASP A 300 -7.92 -2.12 13.44
C ASP A 300 -9.05 -2.78 12.62
N TYR A 301 -10.12 -2.01 12.41
CA TYR A 301 -11.38 -2.36 11.79
C TYR A 301 -12.10 -3.50 12.49
N PHE A 302 -11.85 -4.74 12.06
CA PHE A 302 -12.47 -5.95 12.59
C PHE A 302 -11.47 -7.09 12.82
N ALA A 303 -10.17 -6.77 12.86
CA ALA A 303 -9.10 -7.77 12.99
C ALA A 303 -9.30 -8.63 14.26
N THR A 304 -9.64 -7.99 15.38
CA THR A 304 -9.89 -8.64 16.66
C THR A 304 -11.38 -8.84 16.92
N SER A 305 -12.15 -7.76 16.90
CA SER A 305 -13.58 -7.74 17.22
C SER A 305 -14.29 -6.57 16.56
N ARG A 306 -15.63 -6.51 16.67
CA ARG A 306 -16.39 -5.39 16.12
C ARG A 306 -16.27 -4.16 17.01
N GLN A 307 -15.77 -3.07 16.46
CA GLN A 307 -15.64 -1.78 17.15
C GLN A 307 -16.81 -0.82 16.85
N SER A 308 -17.13 0.08 17.78
CA SER A 308 -18.18 1.10 17.65
C SER A 308 -17.75 2.34 16.87
N ASP A 309 -16.46 2.69 16.92
CA ASP A 309 -15.94 3.97 16.42
C ASP A 309 -14.96 3.77 15.25
N ILE A 310 -15.48 3.18 14.17
CA ILE A 310 -14.74 2.91 12.92
C ILE A 310 -15.02 3.93 11.82
N GLY A 311 -16.01 4.81 12.03
CA GLY A 311 -16.45 5.82 11.07
C GLY A 311 -15.76 7.17 11.29
N ALA A 312 -15.44 7.85 10.21
CA ALA A 312 -14.98 9.24 10.19
C ALA A 312 -16.16 10.15 9.81
N PHE A 313 -17.20 10.19 10.66
CA PHE A 313 -18.49 10.80 10.34
C PHE A 313 -18.48 12.32 10.33
N ASP A 314 -17.59 12.94 11.09
CA ASP A 314 -17.49 14.39 11.20
C ASP A 314 -16.71 15.02 10.05
N SER A 315 -15.69 14.33 9.53
CA SER A 315 -14.95 14.83 8.37
C SER A 315 -14.26 13.70 7.60
N PRO A 316 -14.27 13.74 6.25
CA PRO A 316 -13.46 12.87 5.41
C PRO A 316 -12.06 13.49 5.17
N LYS A 317 -11.74 14.63 5.80
CA LYS A 317 -10.45 15.30 5.72
C LYS A 317 -9.54 14.84 6.86
N PHE A 318 -8.24 15.06 6.69
CA PHE A 318 -7.29 14.90 7.78
C PHE A 318 -7.40 16.09 8.73
N VAL A 319 -7.94 15.85 9.92
CA VAL A 319 -8.10 16.86 10.98
C VAL A 319 -6.75 17.22 11.60
N GLY A 320 -5.83 16.26 11.69
CA GLY A 320 -4.52 16.45 12.31
C GLY A 320 -4.46 15.96 13.76
N VAL A 321 -3.26 15.99 14.32
CA VAL A 321 -2.99 15.70 15.73
C VAL A 321 -3.28 16.91 16.60
N ALA A 322 -3.71 16.72 17.84
CA ALA A 322 -3.92 17.82 18.78
C ALA A 322 -2.62 18.64 18.93
N LEU A 323 -2.72 19.96 18.80
CA LEU A 323 -1.57 20.86 18.86
C LEU A 323 -1.61 21.76 20.09
N GLY A 324 -2.78 22.32 20.40
CA GLY A 324 -2.92 23.26 21.52
C GLY A 324 -4.28 23.95 21.51
N THR A 325 -4.41 25.01 22.29
CA THR A 325 -5.66 25.78 22.39
C THR A 325 -5.44 27.24 22.03
N VAL A 326 -6.45 27.87 21.43
CA VAL A 326 -6.41 29.30 21.14
C VAL A 326 -6.36 30.07 22.46
N HIS A 327 -5.28 30.81 22.70
CA HIS A 327 -5.14 31.70 23.83
C HIS A 327 -5.80 33.06 23.52
N LYS A 328 -5.52 33.62 22.34
CA LYS A 328 -6.02 34.93 21.93
C LYS A 328 -6.17 35.02 20.42
N VAL A 329 -7.13 35.81 19.96
CA VAL A 329 -7.34 36.10 18.53
C VAL A 329 -7.24 37.61 18.31
N GLY A 330 -6.35 38.01 17.41
CA GLY A 330 -6.20 39.37 16.90
C GLY A 330 -6.88 39.56 15.54
N PRO A 331 -6.69 40.72 14.89
CA PRO A 331 -7.30 41.00 13.59
C PRO A 331 -6.75 40.12 12.45
N ASP A 332 -5.45 39.83 12.48
CA ASP A 332 -4.75 39.07 11.45
C ASP A 332 -3.80 38.00 12.02
N TRP A 333 -3.85 37.76 13.33
CA TRP A 333 -3.02 36.78 14.03
C TRP A 333 -3.83 36.05 15.11
N LEU A 334 -3.33 34.90 15.55
CA LEU A 334 -3.79 34.20 16.75
C LEU A 334 -2.60 33.83 17.63
N GLU A 335 -2.83 33.72 18.93
CA GLU A 335 -1.90 33.11 19.88
C GLU A 335 -2.43 31.73 20.25
N ILE A 336 -1.58 30.71 20.14
CA ILE A 336 -1.89 29.34 20.51
C ILE A 336 -1.03 28.97 21.72
N ALA A 337 -1.65 28.46 22.78
CA ALA A 337 -0.97 27.82 23.88
C ALA A 337 -0.67 26.37 23.51
N SER A 338 0.61 26.02 23.41
CA SER A 338 1.05 24.70 22.99
C SER A 338 2.40 24.33 23.61
N LEU A 339 2.54 23.08 24.03
CA LEU A 339 3.84 22.50 24.41
C LEU A 339 4.66 22.07 23.19
N GLU A 340 3.99 21.89 22.05
CA GLU A 340 4.61 21.49 20.80
C GLU A 340 5.28 22.69 20.12
N THR A 341 6.40 22.41 19.43
CA THR A 341 7.07 23.42 18.63
C THR A 341 6.32 23.69 17.33
N MET A 342 6.14 24.95 16.94
CA MET A 342 5.49 25.34 15.69
C MET A 342 6.46 25.95 14.69
N SER A 343 6.19 25.73 13.41
CA SER A 343 7.02 26.24 12.31
C SER A 343 6.22 27.06 11.31
N ASN A 344 6.90 27.99 10.63
CA ASN A 344 6.33 28.62 9.45
C ASN A 344 6.00 27.53 8.41
N GLY A 345 4.85 27.64 7.76
CA GLY A 345 4.36 26.67 6.79
C GLY A 345 3.49 25.56 7.40
N ASP A 346 3.43 25.43 8.73
CA ASP A 346 2.55 24.45 9.40
C ASP A 346 1.09 24.61 8.94
N GLY A 347 0.42 23.49 8.74
CA GLY A 347 -1.02 23.44 8.54
C GLY A 347 -1.70 23.19 9.88
N ILE A 348 -2.66 24.05 10.22
CA ILE A 348 -3.49 23.89 11.41
C ILE A 348 -4.96 23.86 11.04
N ASN A 349 -5.73 23.10 11.81
CA ASN A 349 -7.16 22.97 11.68
C ASN A 349 -7.86 23.25 13.00
N TYR A 350 -9.12 23.65 12.91
CA TYR A 350 -10.05 23.65 14.04
C TYR A 350 -11.46 23.30 13.57
N LEU A 351 -12.30 22.86 14.50
CA LEU A 351 -13.68 22.54 14.23
C LEU A 351 -14.57 23.76 14.50
N HIS A 352 -15.24 24.28 13.48
CA HIS A 352 -16.25 25.34 13.61
C HIS A 352 -17.61 24.84 13.15
N LYS A 353 -18.59 24.77 14.05
CA LYS A 353 -19.97 24.36 13.72
C LYS A 353 -20.07 23.07 12.88
N ARG A 354 -19.19 22.09 13.16
CA ARG A 354 -19.05 20.78 12.48
C ARG A 354 -18.29 20.79 11.14
N GLU A 355 -17.75 21.93 10.73
CA GLU A 355 -16.84 22.03 9.60
C GLU A 355 -15.40 22.12 10.08
N VAL A 356 -14.51 21.37 9.42
CA VAL A 356 -13.07 21.47 9.64
C VAL A 356 -12.55 22.64 8.81
N ILE A 357 -12.16 23.71 9.49
CA ILE A 357 -11.53 24.89 8.88
C ILE A 357 -10.03 24.72 9.01
N GLY A 358 -9.34 24.69 7.88
CA GLY A 358 -7.89 24.57 7.81
C GLY A 358 -7.24 25.83 7.29
N MET A 359 -6.11 26.20 7.89
CA MET A 359 -5.29 27.33 7.48
C MET A 359 -3.81 26.95 7.51
N GLN A 360 -3.03 27.57 6.64
CA GLN A 360 -1.58 27.46 6.66
C GLN A 360 -1.00 28.64 7.42
N LEU A 361 0.01 28.42 8.25
CA LEU A 361 0.69 29.50 8.96
C LEU A 361 1.79 30.11 8.08
N ASN A 362 1.67 31.38 7.73
CA ASN A 362 2.76 32.13 7.11
C ASN A 362 3.89 32.35 8.12
N THR A 363 3.53 32.67 9.36
CA THR A 363 4.50 32.80 10.46
C THR A 363 4.01 32.11 11.73
N ALA A 364 4.93 31.50 12.48
CA ALA A 364 4.73 31.00 13.83
C ALA A 364 5.98 31.36 14.65
N LYS A 365 5.81 32.13 15.73
CA LYS A 365 6.92 32.61 16.57
C LYS A 365 6.60 32.45 18.05
N PRO A 366 7.56 32.11 18.91
CA PRO A 366 7.38 32.14 20.35
C PRO A 366 6.93 33.54 20.82
N ALA A 367 5.97 33.58 21.74
CA ALA A 367 5.31 34.80 22.22
C ALA A 367 5.25 34.90 23.75
N GLY A 368 6.07 34.10 24.46
CA GLY A 368 6.13 34.06 25.92
C GLY A 368 5.40 32.86 26.50
N LEU A 369 4.86 33.01 27.71
CA LEU A 369 4.13 31.98 28.45
C LEU A 369 2.71 32.49 28.77
N SER A 370 1.75 31.58 28.86
CA SER A 370 0.42 31.85 29.40
C SER A 370 0.47 32.00 30.93
N ASP A 371 -0.64 32.42 31.54
CA ASP A 371 -0.77 32.50 33.01
C ASP A 371 -0.56 31.15 33.71
N GLU A 372 -0.76 30.04 32.98
CA GLU A 372 -0.56 28.66 33.43
C GLU A 372 0.85 28.13 33.11
N GLY A 373 1.75 28.97 32.58
CA GLY A 373 3.12 28.62 32.25
C GLY A 373 3.30 27.82 30.95
N VAL A 374 2.27 27.75 30.10
CA VAL A 374 2.34 27.04 28.80
C VAL A 374 2.94 27.97 27.73
N PRO A 375 3.88 27.50 26.87
CA PRO A 375 4.41 28.31 25.78
C PRO A 375 3.33 28.85 24.85
N LEU A 376 3.43 30.14 24.54
CA LEU A 376 2.56 30.82 23.58
C LEU A 376 3.26 30.95 22.24
N TRP A 377 2.52 30.71 21.17
CA TRP A 377 2.96 30.90 19.79
C TRP A 377 2.10 31.96 19.11
N ARG A 378 2.71 33.08 18.70
CA ARG A 378 2.08 34.07 17.82
C ARG A 378 2.13 33.53 16.39
N CYS A 379 0.95 33.30 15.82
CA CYS A 379 0.77 32.73 14.51
C CYS A 379 0.02 33.70 13.60
N GLN A 380 0.47 33.81 12.34
CA GLN A 380 -0.23 34.55 11.30
C GLN A 380 -0.61 33.58 10.18
N PRO A 381 -1.90 33.37 9.89
CA PRO A 381 -2.33 32.49 8.82
C PRO A 381 -2.09 33.12 7.44
N ASN A 382 -2.14 32.28 6.40
CA ASN A 382 -2.10 32.67 5.00
C ASN A 382 -3.34 33.47 4.56
N ASP A 383 -4.48 33.19 5.19
CA ASP A 383 -5.73 33.90 4.98
C ASP A 383 -6.34 34.30 6.35
N PRO A 384 -6.22 35.57 6.75
CA PRO A 384 -6.81 36.09 7.99
C PRO A 384 -8.33 35.94 8.09
N THR A 385 -9.05 35.83 6.97
CA THR A 385 -10.51 35.68 7.01
C THR A 385 -10.95 34.38 7.68
N LEU A 386 -10.07 33.37 7.71
CA LEU A 386 -10.30 32.08 8.38
C LEU A 386 -10.29 32.17 9.92
N LEU A 387 -9.90 33.31 10.49
CA LEU A 387 -10.01 33.59 11.93
C LEU A 387 -11.40 34.08 12.33
N ALA A 388 -12.26 34.40 11.36
CA ALA A 388 -13.60 34.90 11.64
C ALA A 388 -14.41 33.90 12.47
N GLY A 389 -14.80 34.31 13.68
CA GLY A 389 -15.60 33.47 14.59
C GLY A 389 -14.78 32.48 15.44
N LEU A 390 -13.45 32.45 15.31
CA LEU A 390 -12.56 31.73 16.21
C LEU A 390 -12.52 32.42 17.58
N LYS A 391 -12.50 31.65 18.67
CA LYS A 391 -12.55 32.16 20.04
C LYS A 391 -11.45 31.54 20.90
N PRO A 392 -11.00 32.24 21.96
CA PRO A 392 -10.17 31.62 22.99
C PRO A 392 -10.78 30.32 23.53
N GLY A 393 -9.94 29.34 23.84
CA GLY A 393 -10.30 28.01 24.32
C GLY A 393 -10.64 26.99 23.23
N VAL A 394 -10.70 27.38 21.95
CA VAL A 394 -10.90 26.43 20.84
C VAL A 394 -9.65 25.57 20.67
N GLU A 395 -9.84 24.26 20.53
CA GLU A 395 -8.76 23.32 20.23
C GLU A 395 -8.28 23.47 18.78
N ILE A 396 -6.96 23.47 18.61
CA ILE A 396 -6.26 23.50 17.34
C ILE A 396 -5.56 22.16 17.14
N CYS A 397 -5.71 21.58 15.95
CA CYS A 397 -4.96 20.42 15.51
C CYS A 397 -3.92 20.82 14.45
N ARG A 398 -2.79 20.11 14.38
CA ARG A 398 -1.82 20.20 13.30
C ARG A 398 -2.09 19.11 12.28
N ASN A 399 -2.46 19.47 11.06
CA ASN A 399 -2.64 18.54 9.94
C ASN A 399 -1.49 18.53 8.94
N ARG A 400 -0.49 19.39 9.16
CA ARG A 400 0.75 19.40 8.40
C ARG A 400 1.87 19.92 9.27
N ASP A 401 2.85 19.07 9.54
CA ASP A 401 4.10 19.44 10.20
C ASP A 401 5.14 19.80 9.13
N HIS A 402 5.33 21.10 8.89
CA HIS A 402 6.14 21.53 7.75
C HIS A 402 7.64 21.23 7.96
N ALA A 403 8.13 21.41 9.19
CA ALA A 403 9.52 21.12 9.52
C ALA A 403 9.84 19.64 9.35
N TRP A 404 8.93 18.76 9.80
CA TRP A 404 9.07 17.33 9.64
C TRP A 404 8.99 16.89 8.16
N GLU A 405 8.05 17.43 7.37
CA GLU A 405 8.01 17.17 5.92
C GLU A 405 9.29 17.60 5.20
N LEU A 406 9.83 18.78 5.54
CA LEU A 406 11.09 19.25 4.97
C LEU A 406 12.28 18.35 5.34
N ALA A 407 12.28 17.76 6.53
CA ALA A 407 13.29 16.79 6.92
C ALA A 407 13.25 15.53 6.04
N LEU A 408 12.06 15.09 5.63
CA LEU A 408 11.88 13.94 4.73
C LEU A 408 12.24 14.20 3.26
N LEU A 409 12.37 15.47 2.85
CA LEU A 409 12.88 15.80 1.51
C LEU A 409 14.39 15.58 1.38
N LYS A 410 15.12 15.53 2.49
CA LYS A 410 16.54 15.15 2.53
C LYS A 410 16.67 13.62 2.61
N PRO A 411 17.87 13.05 2.36
CA PRO A 411 18.14 11.65 2.69
C PRO A 411 17.71 11.37 4.13
N SER A 412 16.71 10.49 4.27
CA SER A 412 15.99 10.21 5.53
C SER A 412 16.12 8.75 5.94
N ALA A 413 16.67 7.92 5.06
CA ALA A 413 17.08 6.56 5.34
C ALA A 413 18.20 6.15 4.39
N GLU A 414 18.95 5.13 4.78
CA GLU A 414 19.84 4.39 3.90
C GLU A 414 19.62 2.90 4.11
N ARG A 415 19.59 2.14 3.01
CA ARG A 415 19.60 0.67 3.07
C ARG A 415 20.95 0.17 2.59
N ARG A 416 21.62 -0.62 3.43
CA ARG A 416 22.97 -1.14 3.16
C ARG A 416 23.02 -2.66 3.25
N ILE A 417 23.80 -3.27 2.37
CA ILE A 417 24.08 -4.70 2.31
C ILE A 417 25.48 -4.93 2.88
N GLY A 418 25.60 -5.85 3.83
CA GLY A 418 26.88 -6.20 4.43
C GLY A 418 27.80 -6.90 3.44
N VAL A 419 29.09 -6.54 3.42
CA VAL A 419 30.12 -7.20 2.61
C VAL A 419 31.40 -7.48 3.38
N TRP A 420 32.00 -8.63 3.10
CA TRP A 420 33.35 -9.00 3.53
C TRP A 420 34.31 -8.82 2.35
N LEU A 421 35.41 -8.10 2.58
CA LEU A 421 36.43 -7.81 1.59
C LEU A 421 37.69 -8.61 1.92
N SER A 422 38.26 -9.33 0.94
CA SER A 422 39.57 -9.98 1.05
C SER A 422 40.47 -9.48 -0.06
N LEU A 423 41.60 -8.86 0.31
CA LEU A 423 42.67 -8.48 -0.61
C LEU A 423 43.80 -9.51 -0.50
N ALA A 424 44.12 -10.16 -1.60
CA ALA A 424 45.19 -11.15 -1.68
C ALA A 424 46.15 -10.85 -2.84
N GLU A 425 47.36 -11.41 -2.75
CA GLU A 425 48.30 -11.42 -3.88
C GLU A 425 47.80 -12.35 -4.99
N CYS A 426 47.97 -11.94 -6.23
CA CYS A 426 47.72 -12.79 -7.40
C CYS A 426 48.86 -12.66 -8.41
N GLU A 427 48.84 -13.49 -9.44
CA GLU A 427 49.82 -13.39 -10.53
C GLU A 427 49.79 -11.99 -11.14
N GLY A 428 50.92 -11.28 -11.05
CA GLY A 428 51.09 -9.93 -11.59
C GLY A 428 50.50 -8.78 -10.76
N GLY A 429 50.03 -9.01 -9.53
CA GLY A 429 49.56 -7.92 -8.66
C GLY A 429 48.66 -8.35 -7.49
N LEU A 430 47.50 -7.70 -7.35
CA LEU A 430 46.55 -7.92 -6.25
C LEU A 430 45.16 -8.27 -6.78
N ALA A 431 44.44 -9.10 -6.02
CA ALA A 431 43.04 -9.42 -6.27
C ALA A 431 42.21 -9.01 -5.04
N LEU A 432 41.11 -8.29 -5.29
CA LEU A 432 40.14 -7.92 -4.28
C LEU A 432 38.85 -8.71 -4.51
N THR A 433 38.50 -9.56 -3.55
CA THR A 433 37.26 -10.32 -3.55
C THR A 433 36.28 -9.71 -2.56
N LEU A 434 35.06 -9.42 -3.00
CA LEU A 434 33.94 -9.02 -2.16
C LEU A 434 32.94 -10.17 -2.11
N THR A 435 32.43 -10.49 -0.92
CA THR A 435 31.30 -11.41 -0.74
C THR A 435 30.25 -10.74 0.14
N ASP A 436 28.98 -10.77 -0.27
CA ASP A 436 27.88 -10.15 0.49
C ASP A 436 27.10 -11.12 1.37
N THR A 437 26.15 -10.60 2.13
CA THR A 437 25.28 -11.35 3.05
C THR A 437 24.36 -12.36 2.37
N ASP A 438 24.12 -12.24 1.06
CA ASP A 438 23.35 -13.22 0.29
C ASP A 438 24.26 -14.28 -0.38
N GLY A 439 25.58 -14.18 -0.17
CA GLY A 439 26.58 -15.09 -0.72
C GLY A 439 27.01 -14.77 -2.15
N CYS A 440 26.61 -13.63 -2.73
CA CYS A 440 27.13 -13.21 -4.03
C CYS A 440 28.59 -12.78 -3.87
N SER A 441 29.44 -13.21 -4.79
CA SER A 441 30.89 -12.97 -4.72
C SER A 441 31.46 -12.53 -6.06
N ALA A 442 32.36 -11.55 -6.03
CA ALA A 442 33.05 -11.02 -7.21
C ALA A 442 34.50 -10.66 -6.89
N THR A 443 35.39 -10.80 -7.89
CA THR A 443 36.83 -10.56 -7.74
C THR A 443 37.37 -9.66 -8.84
N ALA A 444 37.82 -8.45 -8.48
CA ALA A 444 38.56 -7.57 -9.38
C ALA A 444 40.07 -7.73 -9.20
N ARG A 445 40.85 -7.41 -10.23
CA ARG A 445 42.32 -7.57 -10.23
C ARG A 445 43.02 -6.26 -10.57
N LEU A 446 44.06 -5.95 -9.81
CA LEU A 446 44.97 -4.84 -10.06
C LEU A 446 46.32 -5.40 -10.48
N LEU A 447 46.64 -5.29 -11.76
CA LEU A 447 47.97 -5.63 -12.28
C LEU A 447 48.93 -4.47 -11.99
N THR A 448 49.88 -4.70 -11.09
CA THR A 448 50.86 -3.69 -10.71
C THR A 448 52.09 -4.35 -10.10
N ALA A 449 53.27 -3.75 -10.33
CA ALA A 449 54.49 -4.19 -9.68
C ALA A 449 54.42 -3.87 -8.17
N LEU A 450 54.48 -4.90 -7.34
CA LEU A 450 54.41 -4.75 -5.90
C LEU A 450 55.75 -4.32 -5.33
N THR A 451 55.76 -3.23 -4.58
CA THR A 451 56.96 -2.71 -3.91
C THR A 451 56.74 -2.72 -2.40
N PRO A 452 57.69 -3.22 -1.59
CA PRO A 452 57.53 -3.26 -0.14
C PRO A 452 57.28 -1.86 0.43
N ALA A 453 56.36 -1.74 1.38
CA ALA A 453 56.09 -0.47 2.03
C ALA A 453 57.28 -0.03 2.90
N LYS A 454 57.58 1.28 2.89
CA LYS A 454 58.58 1.88 3.80
C LYS A 454 58.08 1.89 5.26
N ASP A 455 56.78 2.02 5.45
CA ASP A 455 56.09 1.99 6.73
C ASP A 455 54.98 0.93 6.64
N ALA A 456 55.25 -0.21 7.27
CA ALA A 456 54.41 -1.40 7.21
C ALA A 456 53.01 -1.15 7.78
N GLU A 457 52.91 -0.55 8.97
CA GLU A 457 51.63 -0.36 9.64
C GLU A 457 50.78 0.68 8.94
N ARG A 458 51.41 1.79 8.51
CA ARG A 458 50.69 2.83 7.76
C ARG A 458 50.18 2.32 6.42
N ALA A 459 50.95 1.49 5.72
CA ALA A 459 50.50 0.89 4.47
C ALA A 459 49.33 -0.07 4.69
N ARG A 460 49.41 -0.94 5.71
CA ARG A 460 48.33 -1.86 6.08
C ARG A 460 47.04 -1.11 6.42
N GLN A 461 47.13 -0.09 7.28
CA GLN A 461 45.98 0.74 7.65
C GLN A 461 45.43 1.50 6.43
N GLY A 462 46.30 2.04 5.58
CA GLY A 462 45.89 2.72 4.35
C GLY A 462 45.15 1.82 3.36
N LEU A 463 45.50 0.54 3.28
CA LEU A 463 44.77 -0.46 2.50
C LEU A 463 43.39 -0.75 3.11
N VAL A 464 43.32 -0.98 4.43
CA VAL A 464 42.06 -1.22 5.14
C VAL A 464 41.10 -0.03 4.97
N ASP A 465 41.56 1.18 5.29
CA ASP A 465 40.79 2.42 5.17
C ASP A 465 40.41 2.71 3.71
N GLY A 466 41.31 2.40 2.78
CA GLY A 466 41.07 2.54 1.36
C GLY A 466 39.95 1.63 0.90
N LEU A 467 40.04 0.33 1.18
CA LEU A 467 39.07 -0.66 0.75
C LEU A 467 37.71 -0.50 1.43
N GLY A 468 37.68 -0.10 2.71
CA GLY A 468 36.44 0.07 3.49
C GLY A 468 35.58 1.29 3.11
N LYS A 469 36.06 2.18 2.22
CA LYS A 469 35.32 3.40 1.80
C LYS A 469 34.21 3.10 0.79
N LEU A 470 33.10 2.56 1.27
CA LEU A 470 31.93 2.15 0.46
C LEU A 470 30.75 3.15 0.47
N GLY A 471 30.89 4.31 1.11
CA GLY A 471 29.79 5.22 1.46
C GLY A 471 28.85 5.65 0.31
N ASN A 472 29.29 5.64 -0.95
CA ASN A 472 28.44 6.03 -2.10
C ASN A 472 27.73 4.84 -2.78
N THR A 473 27.74 3.65 -2.18
CA THR A 473 27.25 2.40 -2.80
C THR A 473 26.14 1.77 -1.96
N CYS A 474 25.48 0.71 -2.41
CA CYS A 474 24.52 0.01 -1.55
C CYS A 474 25.17 -0.87 -0.46
N PHE A 475 26.50 -0.86 -0.33
CA PHE A 475 27.24 -1.77 0.56
C PHE A 475 27.82 -1.10 1.80
N VAL A 476 27.98 -1.88 2.86
CA VAL A 476 28.71 -1.54 4.09
C VAL A 476 29.72 -2.64 4.41
N ALA A 477 30.95 -2.26 4.74
CA ALA A 477 32.00 -3.23 5.03
C ALA A 477 31.79 -3.81 6.44
N HIS A 478 31.59 -5.12 6.53
CA HIS A 478 31.65 -5.85 7.80
C HIS A 478 33.09 -6.15 8.20
N GLU A 479 33.92 -6.52 7.24
CA GLU A 479 35.34 -6.83 7.47
C GLU A 479 36.17 -6.49 6.22
N VAL A 480 37.40 -6.04 6.45
CA VAL A 480 38.45 -5.95 5.42
C VAL A 480 39.64 -6.77 5.86
N ARG A 481 39.83 -7.92 5.21
CA ARG A 481 40.92 -8.85 5.44
C ARG A 481 42.02 -8.65 4.41
N LEU A 482 43.26 -8.65 4.87
CA LEU A 482 44.45 -8.56 4.03
C LEU A 482 45.22 -9.88 4.12
N ASP A 483 45.17 -10.68 3.06
CA ASP A 483 45.89 -11.95 2.91
C ASP A 483 47.14 -11.71 2.07
N LEU A 484 48.08 -10.93 2.63
CA LEU A 484 49.30 -10.50 1.97
C LEU A 484 50.52 -11.11 2.66
N SER A 485 51.49 -11.58 1.89
CA SER A 485 52.77 -12.08 2.40
C SER A 485 53.56 -11.02 3.18
N GLN A 486 53.39 -9.74 2.82
CA GLN A 486 53.94 -8.59 3.51
C GLN A 486 53.18 -7.29 3.15
N PRO A 487 53.36 -6.19 3.90
CA PRO A 487 52.76 -4.90 3.56
C PRO A 487 53.33 -4.30 2.26
N TRP A 488 52.47 -4.10 1.28
CA TRP A 488 52.82 -3.50 -0.01
C TRP A 488 52.47 -2.02 -0.07
N PHE A 489 53.31 -1.22 -0.74
CA PHE A 489 52.94 0.12 -1.14
C PHE A 489 52.04 0.06 -2.38
N VAL A 490 50.80 0.51 -2.23
CA VAL A 490 49.84 0.63 -3.34
C VAL A 490 49.33 2.07 -3.39
N PRO A 491 49.40 2.75 -4.54
CA PRO A 491 48.84 4.09 -4.67
C PRO A 491 47.33 4.12 -4.34
N ALA A 492 46.88 5.13 -3.62
CA ALA A 492 45.47 5.27 -3.24
C ALA A 492 44.52 5.30 -4.45
N SER A 493 44.95 5.85 -5.59
CA SER A 493 44.19 5.83 -6.84
C SER A 493 43.99 4.40 -7.37
N ALA A 494 44.98 3.53 -7.24
CA ALA A 494 44.88 2.14 -7.67
C ALA A 494 43.94 1.33 -6.76
N ILE A 495 43.99 1.55 -5.44
CA ILE A 495 43.03 0.96 -4.50
C ILE A 495 41.60 1.45 -4.74
N ASN A 496 41.42 2.75 -4.99
CA ASN A 496 40.11 3.30 -5.34
C ASN A 496 39.56 2.70 -6.65
N GLY A 497 40.43 2.50 -7.65
CA GLY A 497 40.08 1.85 -8.91
C GLY A 497 39.67 0.39 -8.71
N LEU A 498 40.51 -0.39 -8.03
CA LEU A 498 40.26 -1.80 -7.71
C LEU A 498 38.95 -1.98 -6.91
N ARG A 499 38.72 -1.13 -5.90
CA ARG A 499 37.49 -1.13 -5.10
C ARG A 499 36.26 -0.86 -5.96
N ARG A 500 36.29 0.17 -6.81
CA ARG A 500 35.16 0.51 -7.68
C ARG A 500 34.83 -0.62 -8.65
N GLU A 501 35.84 -1.21 -9.26
CA GLU A 501 35.67 -2.34 -10.17
C GLU A 501 35.08 -3.57 -9.47
N ALA A 502 35.57 -3.90 -8.26
CA ALA A 502 35.02 -5.03 -7.50
C ALA A 502 33.55 -4.81 -7.12
N ILE A 503 33.17 -3.58 -6.79
CA ILE A 503 31.78 -3.22 -6.48
C ILE A 503 30.90 -3.34 -7.73
N GLU A 504 31.32 -2.77 -8.87
CA GLU A 504 30.58 -2.88 -10.13
C GLU A 504 30.37 -4.35 -10.54
N GLN A 505 31.39 -5.20 -10.36
CA GLN A 505 31.26 -6.63 -10.60
C GLN A 505 30.32 -7.31 -9.61
N LEU A 506 30.37 -6.96 -8.32
CA LEU A 506 29.46 -7.53 -7.32
C LEU A 506 28.00 -7.14 -7.61
N GLU A 507 27.71 -5.89 -7.96
CA GLU A 507 26.37 -5.46 -8.37
C GLU A 507 25.87 -6.25 -9.58
N ALA A 508 26.74 -6.50 -10.56
CA ALA A 508 26.39 -7.34 -11.72
C ALA A 508 26.11 -8.79 -11.33
N VAL A 509 26.90 -9.38 -10.42
CA VAL A 509 26.66 -10.74 -9.89
C VAL A 509 25.34 -10.80 -9.14
N ARG A 510 25.03 -9.81 -8.29
CA ARG A 510 23.74 -9.76 -7.57
C ARG A 510 22.55 -9.68 -8.52
N LEU A 511 22.61 -8.80 -9.52
CA LEU A 511 21.56 -8.69 -10.53
C LEU A 511 21.39 -9.99 -11.33
N ALA A 512 22.48 -10.68 -11.64
CA ALA A 512 22.43 -11.98 -12.33
C ALA A 512 21.96 -13.12 -11.43
N ALA A 513 22.19 -13.03 -10.12
CA ALA A 513 21.73 -13.99 -9.12
C ALA A 513 20.24 -13.86 -8.80
N TRP A 514 19.63 -12.70 -9.09
CA TRP A 514 18.19 -12.51 -8.92
C TRP A 514 17.40 -13.50 -9.78
N GLN A 515 16.65 -14.36 -9.11
CA GLN A 515 15.75 -15.31 -9.74
C GLN A 515 14.32 -14.80 -9.64
N ARG A 516 13.75 -14.41 -10.77
CA ARG A 516 12.34 -14.02 -10.85
C ARG A 516 11.45 -15.17 -10.38
N PRO A 517 10.41 -14.92 -9.55
CA PRO A 517 9.44 -15.93 -9.18
C PRO A 517 8.75 -16.55 -10.40
N ALA A 518 8.62 -17.88 -10.39
CA ALA A 518 7.99 -18.61 -11.48
C ALA A 518 6.46 -18.59 -11.36
N ARG A 519 5.77 -18.51 -12.50
CA ARG A 519 4.31 -18.68 -12.56
C ARG A 519 3.92 -20.05 -11.98
N LYS A 520 3.01 -20.04 -10.99
CA LYS A 520 2.45 -21.26 -10.43
C LYS A 520 1.51 -21.91 -11.45
N PRO A 521 1.67 -23.22 -11.75
CA PRO A 521 0.75 -23.93 -12.62
C PRO A 521 -0.60 -24.16 -11.95
N ALA A 522 -1.68 -24.21 -12.73
CA ALA A 522 -2.96 -24.73 -12.26
C ALA A 522 -2.84 -26.24 -11.94
N ILE A 523 -3.65 -26.72 -10.99
CA ILE A 523 -3.67 -28.15 -10.64
C ILE A 523 -4.53 -28.96 -11.60
N GLU A 524 -4.27 -30.26 -11.67
CA GLU A 524 -5.09 -31.24 -12.40
C GLU A 524 -5.67 -32.31 -11.44
N PRO A 525 -6.93 -32.76 -11.61
CA PRO A 525 -7.87 -32.32 -12.65
C PRO A 525 -8.34 -30.87 -12.44
N THR A 526 -8.84 -30.24 -13.51
CA THR A 526 -9.34 -28.86 -13.51
C THR A 526 -10.20 -28.55 -12.27
N PRO A 527 -9.82 -27.55 -11.44
CA PRO A 527 -10.56 -27.18 -10.24
C PRO A 527 -12.00 -26.76 -10.55
N ARG A 528 -12.95 -27.07 -9.67
CA ARG A 528 -14.31 -26.53 -9.78
C ARG A 528 -14.45 -25.24 -9.00
N TYR A 529 -15.15 -24.27 -9.57
CA TYR A 529 -15.53 -23.07 -8.85
C TYR A 529 -16.52 -23.44 -7.72
N PRO A 530 -16.48 -22.79 -6.54
CA PRO A 530 -17.32 -23.17 -5.40
C PRO A 530 -18.84 -22.95 -5.58
N ALA A 531 -19.27 -22.31 -6.66
CA ALA A 531 -20.68 -22.01 -6.93
C ALA A 531 -21.06 -22.35 -8.38
N ASP A 532 -22.30 -22.79 -8.59
CA ASP A 532 -22.81 -23.17 -9.91
C ASP A 532 -23.40 -21.98 -10.69
N SER A 533 -23.61 -20.83 -10.03
CA SER A 533 -24.13 -19.62 -10.64
C SER A 533 -23.40 -18.37 -10.15
N LEU A 534 -23.16 -17.43 -11.08
CA LEU A 534 -22.57 -16.12 -10.83
C LEU A 534 -23.53 -15.03 -11.29
N ASN A 535 -23.69 -14.00 -10.48
CA ASN A 535 -24.43 -12.78 -10.83
C ASN A 535 -23.44 -11.63 -11.15
N TYR A 536 -23.97 -10.42 -11.33
CA TYR A 536 -23.17 -9.21 -11.61
C TYR A 536 -22.01 -8.95 -10.60
N LEU A 537 -22.11 -9.46 -9.37
CA LEU A 537 -21.09 -9.32 -8.31
C LEU A 537 -19.78 -10.05 -8.66
N ALA A 538 -19.84 -11.00 -9.60
CA ALA A 538 -18.69 -11.77 -10.07
C ALA A 538 -17.79 -10.99 -11.04
N ASN A 539 -18.22 -9.80 -11.48
CA ASN A 539 -17.42 -8.90 -12.30
C ASN A 539 -16.95 -9.54 -13.63
N VAL A 540 -17.77 -10.41 -14.22
CA VAL A 540 -17.49 -11.06 -15.52
C VAL A 540 -17.84 -10.10 -16.67
N TYR A 541 -16.83 -9.42 -17.22
CA TYR A 541 -17.05 -8.34 -18.20
C TYR A 541 -16.64 -8.66 -19.65
N ASN A 542 -15.92 -9.76 -19.87
CA ASN A 542 -15.46 -10.18 -21.19
C ASN A 542 -15.68 -11.69 -21.40
N GLU A 543 -15.61 -12.10 -22.67
CA GLU A 543 -15.82 -13.48 -23.12
C GLU A 543 -14.78 -14.45 -22.54
N LEU A 544 -13.53 -14.02 -22.33
CA LEU A 544 -12.49 -14.89 -21.75
C LEU A 544 -12.75 -15.19 -20.27
N ALA A 545 -13.18 -14.18 -19.49
CA ALA A 545 -13.59 -14.38 -18.12
C ALA A 545 -14.82 -15.32 -18.04
N TRP A 546 -15.78 -15.17 -18.96
CA TRP A 546 -16.92 -16.08 -19.06
C TRP A 546 -16.47 -17.52 -19.34
N ARG A 547 -15.57 -17.73 -20.31
CA ARG A 547 -15.00 -19.05 -20.64
C ARG A 547 -14.25 -19.68 -19.47
N PHE A 548 -13.46 -18.89 -18.74
CA PHE A 548 -12.77 -19.34 -17.55
C PHE A 548 -13.78 -19.96 -16.57
N TYR A 549 -14.82 -19.22 -16.16
CA TYR A 549 -15.79 -19.72 -15.20
C TYR A 549 -16.59 -20.93 -15.72
N ARG A 550 -16.95 -20.96 -17.02
CA ARG A 550 -17.58 -22.13 -17.64
C ARG A 550 -16.71 -23.37 -17.59
N ARG A 551 -15.40 -23.25 -17.87
CA ARG A 551 -14.44 -24.36 -17.76
C ARG A 551 -14.37 -24.90 -16.33
N HIS A 552 -14.54 -24.02 -15.35
CA HIS A 552 -14.55 -24.35 -13.92
C HIS A 552 -15.93 -24.77 -13.39
N GLY A 553 -16.89 -25.08 -14.28
CA GLY A 553 -18.15 -25.73 -13.94
C GLY A 553 -19.31 -24.79 -13.59
N VAL A 554 -19.15 -23.47 -13.73
CA VAL A 554 -20.25 -22.52 -13.52
C VAL A 554 -21.27 -22.64 -14.65
N GLU A 555 -22.54 -22.79 -14.34
CA GLU A 555 -23.60 -23.00 -15.33
C GLU A 555 -24.21 -21.69 -15.82
N VAL A 556 -24.56 -20.79 -14.89
CA VAL A 556 -25.20 -19.50 -15.18
C VAL A 556 -24.25 -18.37 -14.79
N ILE A 557 -23.97 -17.46 -15.73
CA ILE A 557 -23.07 -16.33 -15.51
C ILE A 557 -23.75 -15.07 -16.02
N GLU A 558 -24.17 -14.19 -15.11
CA GLU A 558 -24.65 -12.86 -15.47
C GLU A 558 -23.45 -11.93 -15.75
N PRO A 559 -23.61 -10.96 -16.66
CA PRO A 559 -22.58 -9.97 -16.94
C PRO A 559 -22.27 -9.07 -15.74
N ALA A 560 -21.04 -8.55 -15.70
CA ALA A 560 -20.67 -7.47 -14.80
C ALA A 560 -21.65 -6.29 -14.89
N TYR A 561 -21.81 -5.56 -13.79
CA TYR A 561 -22.71 -4.40 -13.73
C TYR A 561 -22.38 -3.34 -14.81
N GLU A 562 -21.09 -3.19 -15.13
CA GLU A 562 -20.58 -2.31 -16.18
C GLU A 562 -21.04 -2.69 -17.60
N ALA A 563 -21.56 -3.90 -17.82
CA ALA A 563 -22.11 -4.31 -19.11
C ALA A 563 -23.46 -3.66 -19.46
N HIS A 564 -24.05 -2.89 -18.54
CA HIS A 564 -25.32 -2.16 -18.73
C HIS A 564 -26.51 -3.09 -19.05
N GLN A 565 -26.51 -4.29 -18.49
CA GLN A 565 -27.60 -5.27 -18.65
C GLN A 565 -28.47 -5.42 -17.39
N GLU A 566 -28.02 -4.89 -16.25
CA GLU A 566 -28.78 -4.85 -15.00
C GLU A 566 -29.59 -3.55 -14.93
N ASP A 567 -30.90 -3.65 -15.20
CA ASP A 567 -31.82 -2.51 -15.16
C ASP A 567 -32.66 -2.46 -13.87
N GLY A 568 -32.51 -3.40 -12.95
CA GLY A 568 -33.26 -3.51 -11.71
C GLY A 568 -32.73 -2.66 -10.55
N GLU A 569 -33.40 -2.77 -9.40
CA GLU A 569 -32.85 -2.31 -8.12
C GLU A 569 -32.00 -3.45 -7.52
N VAL A 570 -30.71 -3.21 -7.36
CA VAL A 570 -29.74 -4.19 -6.85
C VAL A 570 -28.86 -3.58 -5.76
N SER A 571 -27.97 -4.38 -5.17
CA SER A 571 -27.00 -3.88 -4.20
C SER A 571 -25.88 -3.13 -4.92
N LEU A 572 -25.88 -1.80 -4.81
CA LEU A 572 -24.82 -0.97 -5.38
C LEU A 572 -23.57 -0.92 -4.49
N MET A 573 -23.71 -1.28 -3.22
CA MET A 573 -22.60 -1.36 -2.27
C MET A 573 -22.93 -2.39 -1.21
N ILE A 574 -22.02 -3.33 -0.98
CA ILE A 574 -22.13 -4.31 0.11
C ILE A 574 -21.01 -4.03 1.10
N THR A 575 -21.34 -3.89 2.38
CA THR A 575 -20.39 -3.47 3.41
C THR A 575 -20.61 -4.16 4.74
N LYS A 576 -19.50 -4.44 5.46
CA LYS A 576 -19.52 -4.88 6.85
C LYS A 576 -19.70 -3.71 7.82
N HIS A 577 -19.41 -2.47 7.42
CA HIS A 577 -19.83 -1.29 8.18
C HIS A 577 -21.36 -1.23 8.24
N CYS A 578 -21.91 -1.03 9.43
CA CYS A 578 -23.35 -1.11 9.65
C CYS A 578 -23.83 0.12 10.41
N LEU A 579 -24.56 1.00 9.75
CA LEU A 579 -25.09 2.22 10.38
C LEU A 579 -26.02 1.91 11.54
N ARG A 580 -26.74 0.78 11.50
CA ARG A 580 -27.53 0.35 12.65
C ARG A 580 -26.67 0.04 13.87
N PHE A 581 -25.50 -0.55 13.68
CA PHE A 581 -24.57 -0.76 14.78
C PHE A 581 -24.01 0.56 15.30
N SER A 582 -23.60 1.47 14.41
CA SER A 582 -23.06 2.77 14.77
C SER A 582 -24.04 3.68 15.52
N PHE A 583 -25.35 3.51 15.29
CA PHE A 583 -26.40 4.30 15.95
C PHE A 583 -27.18 3.51 17.02
N ASN A 584 -26.64 2.40 17.54
CA ASN A 584 -27.26 1.57 18.59
C ASN A 584 -28.66 1.00 18.21
N LEU A 585 -28.89 0.80 16.92
CA LEU A 585 -30.10 0.19 16.34
C LEU A 585 -29.88 -1.28 15.95
N CYS A 586 -28.80 -1.93 16.38
CA CYS A 586 -28.50 -3.32 16.02
C CYS A 586 -29.21 -4.32 16.94
N PRO A 587 -29.90 -5.36 16.43
CA PRO A 587 -30.57 -6.34 17.27
C PRO A 587 -29.58 -7.21 18.04
N LYS A 588 -28.37 -7.41 17.49
CA LYS A 588 -27.28 -8.14 18.15
C LYS A 588 -26.74 -7.40 19.37
N GLN A 589 -26.72 -6.06 19.36
CA GLN A 589 -26.36 -5.23 20.52
C GLN A 589 -27.47 -5.21 21.58
N ALA A 590 -28.74 -5.25 21.16
CA ALA A 590 -29.89 -5.27 22.06
C ALA A 590 -30.11 -6.63 22.77
N LYS A 591 -29.42 -7.70 22.33
CA LYS A 591 -29.55 -9.05 22.89
C LYS A 591 -28.93 -9.09 24.29
N GLY A 592 -29.76 -9.22 25.32
CA GLY A 592 -29.33 -9.29 26.73
C GLY A 592 -29.66 -8.04 27.56
N ILE A 593 -30.16 -6.96 26.94
CA ILE A 593 -30.60 -5.76 27.64
C ILE A 593 -32.08 -5.92 28.03
N LYS A 594 -32.35 -6.06 29.35
CA LYS A 594 -33.73 -6.15 29.88
C LYS A 594 -34.53 -4.89 29.49
N GLY A 595 -35.67 -5.08 28.83
CA GLY A 595 -36.58 -3.99 28.42
C GLY A 595 -36.55 -3.61 26.94
N VAL A 596 -35.52 -4.02 26.18
CA VAL A 596 -35.34 -3.66 24.74
C VAL A 596 -35.41 -4.90 23.82
N MET A 597 -35.42 -6.11 24.39
CA MET A 597 -35.53 -7.36 23.63
C MET A 597 -36.85 -7.40 22.84
N GLY A 598 -36.74 -7.56 21.51
CA GLY A 598 -37.88 -7.65 20.59
C GLY A 598 -38.37 -6.30 20.03
N GLN A 599 -37.87 -5.17 20.53
CA GLN A 599 -38.24 -3.83 20.04
C GLN A 599 -37.35 -3.33 18.89
N VAL A 600 -36.09 -3.79 18.82
CA VAL A 600 -35.14 -3.42 17.76
C VAL A 600 -35.20 -4.44 16.63
N ARG A 601 -35.92 -4.09 15.56
CA ARG A 601 -36.07 -4.93 14.35
C ARG A 601 -35.08 -4.55 13.27
N ALA A 602 -34.80 -5.47 12.35
CA ALA A 602 -33.91 -5.24 11.21
C ALA A 602 -34.56 -4.47 10.05
N ASP A 603 -35.27 -3.40 10.41
CA ASP A 603 -36.01 -2.60 9.45
C ASP A 603 -35.04 -1.79 8.56
N PRO A 604 -35.36 -1.65 7.26
CA PRO A 604 -34.59 -0.80 6.36
C PRO A 604 -34.47 0.65 6.85
N LEU A 605 -33.36 1.30 6.49
CA LEU A 605 -33.16 2.75 6.69
C LEU A 605 -33.07 3.44 5.33
N ILE A 606 -33.27 4.76 5.30
CA ILE A 606 -33.16 5.56 4.09
C ILE A 606 -31.94 6.47 4.21
N LEU A 607 -31.08 6.47 3.19
CA LEU A 607 -29.87 7.27 3.12
C LEU A 607 -29.98 8.26 1.96
N LYS A 608 -29.85 9.56 2.23
CA LYS A 608 -30.01 10.63 1.23
C LYS A 608 -28.77 11.53 1.14
N SER A 609 -28.33 11.85 -0.07
CA SER A 609 -27.28 12.84 -0.35
C SER A 609 -27.62 13.61 -1.62
N GLY A 610 -27.80 14.92 -1.52
CA GLY A 610 -28.26 15.74 -2.64
C GLY A 610 -29.57 15.22 -3.22
N SER A 611 -29.58 14.89 -4.52
CA SER A 611 -30.73 14.29 -5.23
C SER A 611 -30.84 12.78 -5.08
N GLU A 612 -29.81 12.11 -4.56
CA GLU A 612 -29.76 10.65 -4.49
C GLU A 612 -30.44 10.13 -3.21
N THR A 613 -31.20 9.04 -3.34
CA THR A 613 -31.87 8.36 -2.23
C THR A 613 -31.66 6.86 -2.36
N TYR A 614 -31.18 6.25 -1.27
CA TYR A 614 -30.87 4.84 -1.19
C TYR A 614 -31.66 4.17 -0.07
N THR A 615 -32.10 2.94 -0.31
CA THR A 615 -32.63 2.06 0.74
C THR A 615 -31.49 1.22 1.29
N LEU A 616 -31.30 1.25 2.61
CA LEU A 616 -30.34 0.40 3.31
C LEU A 616 -31.05 -0.87 3.77
N LYS A 617 -30.67 -2.02 3.20
CA LYS A 617 -31.11 -3.35 3.65
C LYS A 617 -30.02 -3.99 4.50
N PHE A 618 -30.41 -4.83 5.47
CA PHE A 618 -29.47 -5.40 6.45
C PHE A 618 -29.59 -6.91 6.48
N ASP A 619 -28.53 -7.62 6.08
CA ASP A 619 -28.41 -9.05 6.36
C ASP A 619 -27.62 -9.25 7.66
N CYS A 620 -28.39 -9.49 8.73
CA CYS A 620 -27.82 -9.59 10.07
C CYS A 620 -27.02 -10.89 10.28
N ARG A 621 -27.18 -11.93 9.44
CA ARG A 621 -26.44 -13.20 9.61
C ARG A 621 -24.95 -13.02 9.27
N PRO A 622 -24.54 -12.61 8.05
CA PRO A 622 -23.17 -12.28 7.71
C PRO A 622 -22.72 -10.91 8.23
N CYS A 623 -23.61 -10.13 8.87
CA CYS A 623 -23.37 -8.76 9.34
C CYS A 623 -23.09 -7.77 8.18
N GLU A 624 -23.95 -7.79 7.17
CA GLU A 624 -23.82 -6.96 5.98
C GLU A 624 -24.92 -5.90 5.91
N MET A 625 -24.54 -4.72 5.43
CA MET A 625 -25.45 -3.67 5.02
C MET A 625 -25.33 -3.48 3.51
N HIS A 626 -26.48 -3.44 2.84
CA HIS A 626 -26.60 -3.29 1.39
C HIS A 626 -27.18 -1.91 1.10
N VAL A 627 -26.46 -1.11 0.32
CA VAL A 627 -26.98 0.13 -0.24
C VAL A 627 -27.68 -0.20 -1.55
N MET A 628 -29.01 -0.21 -1.53
CA MET A 628 -29.83 -0.58 -2.68
C MET A 628 -30.05 0.63 -3.59
N GLY A 629 -29.93 0.43 -4.90
CA GLY A 629 -30.23 1.44 -5.91
C GLY A 629 -30.27 0.86 -7.32
N LYS A 630 -30.44 1.75 -8.31
CA LYS A 630 -30.57 1.41 -9.73
C LYS A 630 -29.68 2.31 -10.60
N MET A 631 -29.18 1.78 -11.70
CA MET A 631 -28.42 2.56 -12.68
C MET A 631 -29.27 3.70 -13.26
N LYS A 632 -28.72 4.91 -13.36
CA LYS A 632 -29.42 6.02 -14.00
C LYS A 632 -29.69 5.70 -15.47
N LYS A 633 -30.90 6.03 -15.94
CA LYS A 633 -31.37 5.70 -17.30
C LYS A 633 -30.44 6.17 -18.43
N HIS A 634 -29.77 7.30 -18.25
CA HIS A 634 -28.85 7.82 -19.28
C HIS A 634 -27.53 7.05 -19.32
N ILE A 635 -27.07 6.49 -18.19
CA ILE A 635 -25.91 5.60 -18.12
C ILE A 635 -26.26 4.23 -18.70
N LEU A 636 -27.41 3.67 -18.30
CA LEU A 636 -27.88 2.38 -18.85
C LEU A 636 -28.01 2.39 -20.38
N LYS A 637 -28.36 3.54 -20.95
CA LYS A 637 -28.48 3.74 -22.41
C LYS A 637 -27.17 4.10 -23.10
N SER A 638 -26.10 4.41 -22.37
CA SER A 638 -24.80 4.69 -22.96
C SER A 638 -24.09 3.39 -23.31
N ALA A 639 -23.10 3.47 -24.20
CA ALA A 639 -22.23 2.32 -24.47
C ALA A 639 -21.53 1.86 -23.18
N PRO A 640 -21.32 0.54 -23.00
CA PRO A 640 -20.50 0.02 -21.92
C PRO A 640 -19.08 0.63 -21.93
N PRO A 641 -18.49 0.94 -20.76
CA PRO A 641 -17.20 1.60 -20.67
C PRO A 641 -16.08 0.72 -21.25
N THR A 642 -15.30 1.30 -22.16
CA THR A 642 -14.10 0.69 -22.75
C THR A 642 -12.98 1.73 -22.82
N GLU A 643 -11.80 1.38 -22.36
CA GLU A 643 -10.53 2.08 -22.50
C GLU A 643 -9.75 1.47 -23.66
N ILE A 644 -10.09 1.84 -24.90
CA ILE A 644 -9.18 1.64 -26.02
C ILE A 644 -8.36 2.93 -26.13
N PRO A 645 -7.08 2.98 -25.71
CA PRO A 645 -6.22 4.08 -26.12
C PRO A 645 -6.15 4.08 -27.64
N ALA A 646 -6.25 5.25 -28.28
CA ALA A 646 -5.79 5.37 -29.67
C ALA A 646 -4.35 4.79 -29.71
N LEU A 647 -4.16 3.71 -30.47
CA LEU A 647 -2.92 2.91 -30.51
C LEU A 647 -1.68 3.81 -30.44
N ALA A 648 -0.99 3.81 -29.31
CA ALA A 648 0.36 4.38 -29.26
C ALA A 648 1.25 3.52 -30.18
N PRO A 649 2.02 4.13 -31.11
CA PRO A 649 2.81 3.38 -32.07
C PRO A 649 3.79 2.45 -31.35
N ILE A 650 3.80 1.18 -31.75
CA ILE A 650 4.71 0.15 -31.24
C ILE A 650 6.14 0.63 -31.49
N THR A 651 6.88 0.91 -30.42
CA THR A 651 8.30 1.24 -30.50
C THR A 651 9.08 -0.04 -30.27
N PHE A 652 9.64 -0.62 -31.33
CA PHE A 652 10.58 -1.73 -31.23
C PHE A 652 11.94 -1.18 -30.79
N PHE A 653 12.41 -1.58 -29.60
CA PHE A 653 13.77 -1.27 -29.17
C PHE A 653 14.76 -2.07 -30.03
N LYS A 654 15.75 -1.39 -30.63
CA LYS A 654 16.68 -1.96 -31.60
C LYS A 654 17.63 -3.03 -31.03
N GLN A 655 17.77 -3.13 -29.71
CA GLN A 655 18.57 -4.13 -29.02
C GLN A 655 17.87 -4.55 -27.71
N ARG A 656 17.89 -5.84 -27.39
CA ARG A 656 17.52 -6.35 -26.06
C ARG A 656 18.50 -5.78 -25.02
N PRO A 657 18.04 -5.34 -23.83
CA PRO A 657 18.92 -5.01 -22.71
C PRO A 657 19.77 -6.21 -22.31
#